data_AF-A0A6P1BS89-F1
#
_entry.id   AF-A0A6P1BS89-F1
#
_cell.length_a   1.000
_cell.length_b   1.000
_cell.length_c   1.000
_cell.angle_alpha   90.00
_cell.angle_beta   90.00
_cell.angle_gamma   90.00
#
_symmetry.space_group_name_H-M   'P 1'
#
loop_
_entity.id
_entity.type
_entity.pdbx_description
1 polymer ?
#
loop_
_entity_poly.entity_id
_entity_poly.type
_entity_poly.pdbx_seq_one_letter_code
_entity_poly.pdbx_strand_id
1 'polypeptide(L)'
;MSLSNLPTSRSTCPRCDARYVTAGTGIGSSSTSPDAATASLLQSMCRDTRAERAWRSIRRGIAVVAISTEQPFTIAKIPVGSWSFAIRVWLATILALFVSFWLQLEAPTTAALTVAILAEPTRGQALDKAAFRLLATVVGLTASIAITGLFSQARDLILAAFAVWIGLCVFAAKLLDGYRAYAAVLSGYTVALVATQQIDTPKHVFESSMARGAAIAVGVLSIAVVNTLAFAPDRHPQLVAQLAAIHRRVRDFARAAFRGEPGNPTTFATLLQDIVTLRPETASVVFESSSGPIVSAAARSVAVGLIAELQAARVLNNDGAHGRDVESKAVAQNELLRRDEQVRADLLALRSVRWPSRLWRAPLYRSYRIAAASGIRATLWLAIASILYVWAGWPAASASMSFVVLIAGLGATTPNPRGFTAIALVGTPIAAVLTGILEFIILNGADAFPLLAIGLAPFIVGAALLMTSKNLLWSALGRVNLLSIPALLAPSNPQTYNPETFLFTSLFLGAAAALLLAAQTLIPPVSDDQRRMRLLVEARNELRDRVHRNGESPEEATFRDASRIGQFLAAGGAQDSRALAEMLSCFDQAAMLRLCDAMLTRFADGPLAGRAREAIVERDTVTPQAIADRLREATSQKDAIEAEAAACLILTGNTVDRGNGTGSAGETV
;
A
#
# COMPACT_ATOMS: atom_id res chain seq x y z
N MET A 1 77.11 -5.25 5.75
CA MET A 1 75.66 -5.12 5.48
C MET A 1 75.48 -4.26 4.24
N SER A 2 75.26 -4.87 3.08
CA SER A 2 74.81 -4.21 1.85
C SER A 2 74.21 -5.28 0.92
N LEU A 3 73.30 -4.85 0.03
CA LEU A 3 72.42 -5.58 -0.89
C LEU A 3 70.99 -5.78 -0.33
N SER A 4 69.89 -5.40 -0.98
CA SER A 4 69.67 -4.86 -2.32
C SER A 4 68.23 -4.28 -2.42
N ASN A 5 68.06 -3.23 -3.23
CA ASN A 5 66.79 -2.59 -3.58
C ASN A 5 66.02 -3.43 -4.62
N LEU A 6 64.72 -3.68 -4.39
CA LEU A 6 63.76 -4.12 -5.41
C LEU A 6 62.79 -2.96 -5.72
N PRO A 7 62.43 -2.72 -7.00
CA PRO A 7 61.52 -1.64 -7.37
C PRO A 7 60.06 -2.04 -7.08
N THR A 8 59.38 -1.27 -6.24
CA THR A 8 57.92 -1.35 -6.08
C THR A 8 57.26 -0.50 -7.17
N SER A 9 56.69 -1.12 -8.20
CA SER A 9 55.91 -0.41 -9.21
C SER A 9 54.54 -0.04 -8.63
N ARG A 10 54.31 1.26 -8.35
CA ARG A 10 52.98 1.79 -8.06
C ARG A 10 52.23 1.98 -9.38
N SER A 11 51.08 1.34 -9.53
CA SER A 11 50.15 1.62 -10.64
C SER A 11 48.80 2.06 -10.09
N THR A 12 48.27 3.17 -10.62
CA THR A 12 46.99 3.77 -10.28
C THR A 12 45.99 3.51 -11.42
N CYS A 13 44.78 3.07 -11.09
CA CYS A 13 43.70 2.88 -12.06
C CYS A 13 42.99 4.23 -12.33
N PRO A 14 43.01 4.77 -13.57
CA PRO A 14 42.49 6.11 -13.87
C PRO A 14 40.95 6.25 -13.85
N ARG A 15 40.21 5.25 -13.35
CA ARG A 15 38.72 5.26 -13.28
C ARG A 15 38.13 5.19 -11.87
N CYS A 16 38.89 4.80 -10.85
CA CYS A 16 38.33 4.55 -9.51
C CYS A 16 39.18 5.03 -8.33
N ASP A 17 40.34 5.67 -8.54
CA ASP A 17 41.24 6.18 -7.47
C ASP A 17 41.63 5.17 -6.36
N ALA A 18 41.41 3.88 -6.57
CA ALA A 18 41.82 2.83 -5.64
C ALA A 18 43.33 2.58 -5.79
N ARG A 19 44.08 2.73 -4.69
CA ARG A 19 45.51 2.42 -4.60
C ARG A 19 45.69 1.01 -4.05
N TYR A 20 46.47 0.18 -4.73
CA TYR A 20 46.91 -1.12 -4.22
C TYR A 20 48.43 -1.25 -4.34
N VAL A 21 49.04 -1.88 -3.34
CA VAL A 21 50.48 -2.16 -3.27
C VAL A 21 50.68 -3.62 -3.63
N THR A 22 51.25 -3.91 -4.80
CA THR A 22 51.68 -5.26 -5.17
C THR A 22 53.08 -5.50 -4.62
N ALA A 23 53.21 -6.37 -3.61
CA ALA A 23 54.50 -6.89 -3.19
C ALA A 23 54.95 -7.93 -4.22
N GLY A 24 56.11 -7.71 -4.86
CA GLY A 24 56.68 -8.68 -5.79
C GLY A 24 57.30 -9.84 -5.02
N THR A 25 56.71 -11.02 -5.10
CA THR A 25 57.33 -12.28 -4.67
C THR A 25 58.02 -12.94 -5.86
N GLY A 26 59.34 -13.11 -5.76
CA GLY A 26 60.12 -13.93 -6.66
C GLY A 26 59.99 -15.41 -6.31
N ILE A 27 59.70 -16.21 -7.34
CA ILE A 27 60.05 -17.63 -7.54
C ILE A 27 59.75 -18.60 -6.37
N GLY A 28 58.73 -19.43 -6.58
CA GLY A 28 58.62 -20.76 -5.97
C GLY A 28 57.28 -21.05 -5.26
N SER A 29 56.63 -22.12 -5.69
CA SER A 29 55.42 -22.78 -5.13
C SER A 29 54.05 -22.22 -5.54
N SER A 30 53.23 -23.14 -6.04
CA SER A 30 51.83 -22.99 -6.44
C SER A 30 50.92 -22.89 -5.21
N SER A 31 50.56 -21.67 -4.83
CA SER A 31 49.34 -21.40 -4.06
C SER A 31 48.73 -20.10 -4.55
N THR A 32 47.59 -20.21 -5.23
CA THR A 32 46.75 -19.07 -5.60
C THR A 32 46.19 -18.46 -4.32
N SER A 33 46.68 -17.28 -3.92
CA SER A 33 46.11 -16.52 -2.81
C SER A 33 44.75 -15.91 -3.20
N PRO A 34 43.81 -15.77 -2.25
CA PRO A 34 42.44 -15.30 -2.49
C PRO A 34 42.31 -13.87 -3.05
N ASP A 35 43.39 -13.07 -2.98
CA ASP A 35 43.42 -11.67 -3.45
C ASP A 35 43.51 -11.56 -4.98
N ALA A 36 44.04 -12.57 -5.68
CA ALA A 36 44.13 -12.55 -7.15
C ALA A 36 42.78 -12.89 -7.81
N ALA A 37 41.97 -13.76 -7.19
CA ALA A 37 40.66 -14.16 -7.70
C ALA A 37 39.63 -13.02 -7.59
N THR A 38 39.63 -12.28 -6.48
CA THR A 38 38.78 -11.10 -6.26
C THR A 38 39.15 -9.94 -7.20
N ALA A 39 40.43 -9.73 -7.48
CA ALA A 39 40.88 -8.77 -8.48
C ALA A 39 40.44 -9.14 -9.91
N SER A 40 40.48 -10.43 -10.27
CA SER A 40 40.03 -10.92 -11.59
C SER A 40 38.52 -10.82 -11.78
N LEU A 41 37.72 -11.03 -10.71
CA LEU A 41 36.27 -10.86 -10.71
C LEU A 41 35.87 -9.39 -10.85
N LEU A 42 36.55 -8.48 -10.15
CA LEU A 42 36.38 -7.03 -10.32
C LEU A 42 36.79 -6.55 -11.73
N GLN A 43 37.79 -7.18 -12.34
CA GLN A 43 38.17 -6.91 -13.73
C GLN A 43 37.17 -7.47 -14.74
N SER A 44 36.51 -8.59 -14.44
CA SER A 44 35.42 -9.16 -15.25
C SER A 44 34.17 -8.27 -15.23
N MET A 45 33.84 -7.68 -14.08
CA MET A 45 32.75 -6.69 -13.94
C MET A 45 32.99 -5.41 -14.76
N CYS A 46 34.26 -5.05 -15.01
CA CYS A 46 34.63 -3.90 -15.83
C CYS A 46 34.76 -4.21 -17.34
N ARG A 47 34.74 -5.49 -17.75
CA ARG A 47 35.03 -5.91 -19.13
C ARG A 47 33.82 -6.23 -20.00
N ASP A 48 32.60 -5.91 -19.59
CA ASP A 48 31.45 -6.07 -20.48
C ASP A 48 31.30 -4.89 -21.47
N THR A 49 32.25 -4.83 -22.42
CA THR A 49 32.37 -3.78 -23.45
C THR A 49 31.28 -3.84 -24.53
N ARG A 50 30.46 -4.89 -24.56
CA ARG A 50 29.30 -5.02 -25.45
C ARG A 50 28.05 -4.41 -24.81
N ALA A 51 27.81 -4.72 -23.52
CA ALA A 51 26.78 -4.05 -22.74
C ALA A 51 27.03 -2.55 -22.63
N GLU A 52 28.28 -2.10 -22.40
CA GLU A 52 28.60 -0.68 -22.31
C GLU A 52 28.39 0.09 -23.63
N ARG A 53 28.63 -0.52 -24.80
CA ARG A 53 28.39 0.12 -26.11
C ARG A 53 26.89 0.24 -26.41
N ALA A 54 26.11 -0.80 -26.10
CA ALA A 54 24.66 -0.73 -26.12
C ALA A 54 24.15 0.34 -25.14
N TRP A 55 24.69 0.37 -23.92
CA TRP A 55 24.38 1.36 -22.89
C TRP A 55 24.75 2.79 -23.31
N ARG A 56 25.87 3.02 -24.02
CA ARG A 56 26.24 4.36 -24.52
C ARG A 56 25.31 4.84 -25.64
N SER A 57 24.82 3.94 -26.50
CA SER A 57 23.80 4.28 -27.50
C SER A 57 22.45 4.61 -26.83
N ILE A 58 22.08 3.82 -25.81
CA ILE A 58 20.90 4.07 -24.97
C ILE A 58 21.08 5.35 -24.15
N ARG A 59 22.29 5.67 -23.66
CA ARG A 59 22.60 6.89 -22.91
C ARG A 59 22.55 8.13 -23.78
N ARG A 60 22.86 8.03 -25.08
CA ARG A 60 22.63 9.13 -26.05
C ARG A 60 21.14 9.29 -26.37
N GLY A 61 20.37 8.20 -26.43
CA GLY A 61 18.90 8.27 -26.47
C GLY A 61 18.29 8.86 -25.19
N ILE A 62 18.83 8.51 -24.02
CA ILE A 62 18.44 9.03 -22.69
C ILE A 62 18.91 10.47 -22.49
N ALA A 63 20.01 10.90 -23.11
CA ALA A 63 20.48 12.29 -23.05
C ALA A 63 19.67 13.22 -23.96
N VAL A 64 19.06 12.70 -25.04
CA VAL A 64 18.08 13.46 -25.84
C VAL A 64 16.70 13.48 -25.17
N VAL A 65 16.40 12.51 -24.30
CA VAL A 65 15.31 12.58 -23.31
C VAL A 65 15.88 13.03 -21.95
N ALA A 66 16.84 13.95 -21.96
CA ALA A 66 17.02 14.83 -20.83
C ALA A 66 15.68 15.54 -20.68
N ILE A 67 14.95 15.13 -19.64
CA ILE A 67 13.71 15.74 -19.20
C ILE A 67 13.99 17.23 -19.19
N SER A 68 13.51 17.94 -20.21
CA SER A 68 13.04 19.29 -20.03
C SER A 68 12.06 19.16 -18.89
N THR A 69 12.54 19.43 -17.68
CA THR A 69 11.66 19.80 -16.58
C THR A 69 11.11 21.14 -17.02
N GLU A 70 10.15 21.11 -17.94
CA GLU A 70 9.29 22.25 -18.17
C GLU A 70 8.78 22.61 -16.79
N GLN A 71 9.13 23.83 -16.34
CA GLN A 71 8.54 24.34 -15.13
C GLN A 71 7.04 24.19 -15.31
N PRO A 72 6.34 23.50 -14.39
CA PRO A 72 4.92 23.28 -14.56
C PRO A 72 4.30 24.66 -14.68
N PHE A 73 3.69 24.96 -15.83
CA PHE A 73 3.00 26.23 -16.01
C PHE A 73 2.03 26.38 -14.84
N THR A 74 2.12 27.51 -14.13
CA THR A 74 1.31 27.76 -12.94
C THR A 74 0.36 28.91 -13.22
N ILE A 75 -0.91 28.71 -12.91
CA ILE A 75 -1.94 29.76 -12.94
C ILE A 75 -2.27 30.05 -11.48
N ALA A 76 -2.07 31.30 -11.05
CA ALA A 76 -2.24 31.71 -9.65
C ALA A 76 -1.43 30.85 -8.64
N LYS A 77 -0.17 30.51 -8.98
CA LYS A 77 0.71 29.61 -8.19
C LYS A 77 0.21 28.16 -8.04
N ILE A 78 -0.84 27.78 -8.75
CA ILE A 78 -1.39 26.42 -8.78
C ILE A 78 -0.97 25.75 -10.11
N PRO A 79 -0.48 24.50 -10.11
CA PRO A 79 -0.12 23.78 -11.33
C PRO A 79 -1.31 23.63 -12.28
N VAL A 80 -1.10 23.74 -13.60
CA VAL A 80 -2.15 23.48 -14.62
C VAL A 80 -2.78 22.10 -14.48
N GLY A 81 -2.02 21.09 -14.05
CA GLY A 81 -2.56 19.75 -13.78
C GLY A 81 -3.68 19.74 -12.73
N SER A 82 -3.57 20.58 -11.70
CA SER A 82 -4.61 20.73 -10.67
C SER A 82 -5.87 21.38 -11.22
N TRP A 83 -5.73 22.41 -12.06
CA TRP A 83 -6.86 23.06 -12.73
C TRP A 83 -7.58 22.12 -13.68
N SER A 84 -6.84 21.36 -14.49
CA SER A 84 -7.38 20.34 -15.38
C SER A 84 -8.16 19.27 -14.60
N PHE A 85 -7.62 18.80 -13.48
CA PHE A 85 -8.34 17.90 -12.57
C PHE A 85 -9.64 18.52 -12.06
N ALA A 86 -9.60 19.74 -11.52
CA ALA A 86 -10.77 20.39 -10.94
C ALA A 86 -11.89 20.65 -11.96
N ILE A 87 -11.53 21.09 -13.18
CA ILE A 87 -12.48 21.31 -14.27
C ILE A 87 -13.12 20.00 -14.72
N ARG A 88 -12.35 18.90 -14.81
CA ARG A 88 -12.90 17.57 -15.14
C ARG A 88 -13.89 17.09 -14.09
N VAL A 89 -13.60 17.27 -12.80
CA VAL A 89 -14.52 16.90 -11.71
C VAL A 89 -15.81 17.70 -11.78
N TRP A 90 -15.73 19.00 -12.04
CA TRP A 90 -16.91 19.83 -12.26
C TRP A 90 -17.71 19.38 -13.49
N LEU A 91 -17.07 19.23 -14.66
CA LEU A 91 -17.74 18.75 -15.88
C LEU A 91 -18.42 17.39 -15.69
N ALA A 92 -17.76 16.45 -15.01
CA ALA A 92 -18.34 15.15 -14.69
C ALA A 92 -19.55 15.26 -13.75
N THR A 93 -19.52 16.20 -12.80
CA THR A 93 -20.62 16.46 -11.88
C THR A 93 -21.83 17.04 -12.61
N ILE A 94 -21.59 18.00 -13.51
CA ILE A 94 -22.64 18.59 -14.35
C ILE A 94 -23.24 17.54 -15.30
N LEU A 95 -22.41 16.74 -15.96
CA LEU A 95 -22.89 15.65 -16.82
C LEU A 95 -23.73 14.64 -16.03
N ALA A 96 -23.29 14.25 -14.83
CA ALA A 96 -24.04 13.32 -13.98
C ALA A 96 -25.40 13.89 -13.56
N LEU A 97 -25.46 15.16 -13.16
CA LEU A 97 -26.72 15.82 -12.81
C LEU A 97 -27.64 15.98 -14.03
N PHE A 98 -27.09 16.39 -15.18
CA PHE A 98 -27.84 16.54 -16.42
C PHE A 98 -28.53 15.23 -16.82
N VAL A 99 -27.76 14.14 -16.90
CA VAL A 99 -28.29 12.82 -17.25
C VAL A 99 -29.28 12.32 -16.19
N SER A 100 -29.01 12.55 -14.89
CA SER A 100 -29.94 12.13 -13.83
C SER A 100 -31.29 12.85 -13.90
N PHE A 101 -31.29 14.16 -14.15
CA PHE A 101 -32.53 14.92 -14.32
C PHE A 101 -33.25 14.56 -15.62
N TRP A 102 -32.51 14.31 -16.70
CA TRP A 102 -33.08 13.87 -17.98
C TRP A 102 -33.79 12.53 -17.86
N LEU A 103 -33.20 11.59 -17.12
CA LEU A 103 -33.79 10.28 -16.81
C LEU A 103 -34.83 10.31 -15.69
N GLN A 104 -35.10 11.49 -15.11
CA GLN A 104 -36.02 11.68 -13.98
C GLN A 104 -35.71 10.73 -12.81
N LEU A 105 -34.43 10.52 -12.51
CA LEU A 105 -34.04 9.69 -11.37
C LEU A 105 -34.48 10.33 -10.06
N GLU A 106 -34.94 9.52 -9.10
CA GLU A 106 -35.36 10.00 -7.77
C GLU A 106 -34.20 10.56 -6.93
N ALA A 107 -32.95 10.17 -7.22
CA ALA A 107 -31.79 10.45 -6.38
C ALA A 107 -30.59 11.09 -7.14
N PRO A 108 -30.78 12.22 -7.86
CA PRO A 108 -29.72 12.90 -8.62
C PRO A 108 -28.53 13.34 -7.76
N THR A 109 -28.76 13.72 -6.50
CA THR A 109 -27.72 13.97 -5.49
C THR A 109 -26.73 12.81 -5.37
N THR A 110 -27.21 11.56 -5.46
CA THR A 110 -26.36 10.37 -5.35
C THR A 110 -25.40 10.23 -6.55
N ALA A 111 -25.81 10.67 -7.74
CA ALA A 111 -24.95 10.68 -8.93
C ALA A 111 -23.81 11.70 -8.77
N ALA A 112 -24.12 12.93 -8.34
CA ALA A 112 -23.12 13.96 -8.06
C ALA A 112 -22.14 13.54 -6.95
N LEU A 113 -22.66 12.98 -5.84
CA LEU A 113 -21.81 12.44 -4.77
C LEU A 113 -20.91 11.31 -5.26
N THR A 114 -21.37 10.49 -6.20
CA THR A 114 -20.55 9.41 -6.77
C THR A 114 -19.39 9.99 -7.58
N VAL A 115 -19.60 11.04 -8.37
CA VAL A 115 -18.52 11.75 -9.06
C VAL A 115 -17.52 12.35 -8.06
N ALA A 116 -18.02 13.03 -7.02
CA ALA A 116 -17.17 13.60 -5.96
C ALA A 116 -16.32 12.54 -5.26
N ILE A 117 -16.89 11.36 -4.98
CA ILE A 117 -16.16 10.26 -4.34
C ILE A 117 -15.12 9.64 -5.29
N LEU A 118 -15.39 9.61 -6.59
CA LEU A 118 -14.50 9.04 -7.61
C LEU A 118 -13.49 10.04 -8.17
N ALA A 119 -13.52 11.29 -7.71
CA ALA A 119 -12.59 12.34 -8.10
C ALA A 119 -11.16 11.99 -7.68
N GLU A 120 -10.43 11.30 -8.55
CA GLU A 120 -9.01 10.98 -8.38
C GLU A 120 -8.17 11.66 -9.49
N PRO A 121 -6.93 12.10 -9.21
CA PRO A 121 -6.13 12.87 -10.17
C PRO A 121 -5.73 12.10 -11.43
N THR A 122 -5.67 10.77 -11.36
CA THR A 122 -5.23 9.91 -12.47
C THR A 122 -6.37 9.03 -12.97
N ARG A 123 -6.33 8.69 -14.26
CA ARG A 123 -7.38 7.89 -14.91
C ARG A 123 -7.50 6.49 -14.32
N GLY A 124 -6.37 5.82 -14.07
CA GLY A 124 -6.34 4.46 -13.53
C GLY A 124 -6.95 4.35 -12.16
N GLN A 125 -6.59 5.29 -11.28
CA GLN A 125 -7.15 5.35 -9.93
C GLN A 125 -8.65 5.59 -9.94
N ALA A 126 -9.13 6.52 -10.77
CA ALA A 126 -10.55 6.81 -10.90
C ALA A 126 -11.34 5.59 -11.41
N LEU A 127 -10.84 4.89 -12.43
CA LEU A 127 -11.49 3.72 -13.01
C LEU A 127 -11.45 2.50 -12.09
N ASP A 128 -10.33 2.24 -11.42
CA ASP A 128 -10.21 1.16 -10.43
C ASP A 128 -11.19 1.39 -9.26
N LYS A 129 -11.19 2.61 -8.72
CA LYS A 129 -12.15 3.01 -7.67
C LYS A 129 -13.60 2.91 -8.15
N ALA A 130 -13.88 3.23 -9.41
CA ALA A 130 -15.21 3.14 -10.02
C ALA A 130 -15.68 1.68 -10.21
N ALA A 131 -14.81 0.76 -10.61
CA ALA A 131 -15.15 -0.66 -10.73
C ALA A 131 -15.51 -1.24 -9.35
N PHE A 132 -14.68 -0.95 -8.34
CA PHE A 132 -14.96 -1.33 -6.96
C PHE A 132 -16.19 -0.65 -6.37
N ARG A 133 -16.52 0.57 -6.85
CA ARG A 133 -17.76 1.26 -6.50
C ARG A 133 -18.97 0.45 -6.92
N LEU A 134 -19.05 0.08 -8.19
CA LEU A 134 -20.18 -0.67 -8.73
C LEU A 134 -20.36 -2.02 -8.02
N LEU A 135 -19.27 -2.77 -7.82
CA LEU A 135 -19.30 -4.04 -7.10
C LEU A 135 -19.85 -3.88 -5.67
N ALA A 136 -19.34 -2.91 -4.93
CA ALA A 136 -19.79 -2.66 -3.57
C ALA A 136 -21.24 -2.18 -3.50
N THR A 137 -21.70 -1.39 -4.47
CA THR A 137 -23.10 -0.97 -4.56
C THR A 137 -24.00 -2.17 -4.79
N VAL A 138 -23.67 -3.10 -5.69
CA VAL A 138 -24.46 -4.32 -5.90
C VAL A 138 -24.57 -5.14 -4.60
N VAL A 139 -23.45 -5.37 -3.92
CA VAL A 139 -23.44 -6.09 -2.63
C VAL A 139 -24.26 -5.35 -1.58
N GLY A 140 -24.09 -4.02 -1.46
CA GLY A 140 -24.79 -3.20 -0.48
C GLY A 140 -26.29 -3.10 -0.72
N LEU A 141 -26.74 -2.93 -1.97
CA LEU A 141 -28.17 -2.90 -2.31
C LEU A 141 -28.83 -4.26 -2.04
N THR A 142 -28.16 -5.36 -2.41
CA THR A 142 -28.65 -6.71 -2.14
C THR A 142 -28.77 -6.97 -0.63
N ALA A 143 -27.73 -6.60 0.14
CA ALA A 143 -27.75 -6.73 1.59
C ALA A 143 -28.84 -5.85 2.23
N SER A 144 -29.06 -4.63 1.71
CA SER A 144 -30.11 -3.74 2.21
C SER A 144 -31.50 -4.35 2.02
N ILE A 145 -31.80 -4.85 0.82
CA ILE A 145 -33.08 -5.51 0.53
C ILE A 145 -33.27 -6.75 1.40
N ALA A 146 -32.22 -7.57 1.56
CA ALA A 146 -32.27 -8.77 2.39
C ALA A 146 -32.51 -8.45 3.88
N ILE A 147 -31.77 -7.50 4.44
CA ILE A 147 -31.91 -7.09 5.85
C ILE A 147 -33.30 -6.50 6.10
N THR A 148 -33.74 -5.55 5.26
CA THR A 148 -35.07 -4.93 5.40
C THR A 148 -36.18 -5.96 5.19
N GLY A 149 -36.02 -6.91 4.26
CA GLY A 149 -37.00 -7.97 4.03
C GLY A 149 -37.15 -8.92 5.21
N LEU A 150 -36.03 -9.40 5.77
CA LEU A 150 -36.01 -10.34 6.91
C LEU A 150 -36.53 -9.73 8.21
N PHE A 151 -36.29 -8.44 8.43
CA PHE A 151 -36.57 -7.77 9.71
C PHE A 151 -37.60 -6.64 9.61
N SER A 152 -38.38 -6.57 8.52
CA SER A 152 -39.38 -5.52 8.25
C SER A 152 -40.39 -5.28 9.39
N GLN A 153 -40.61 -6.28 10.23
CA GLN A 153 -41.57 -6.26 11.34
C GLN A 153 -41.05 -5.51 12.57
N ALA A 154 -39.73 -5.37 12.73
CA ALA A 154 -39.12 -4.81 13.93
C ALA A 154 -37.97 -3.85 13.58
N ARG A 155 -38.24 -2.55 13.79
CA ARG A 155 -37.29 -1.45 13.57
C ARG A 155 -35.94 -1.69 14.25
N ASP A 156 -35.96 -2.19 15.48
CA ASP A 156 -34.74 -2.43 16.27
C ASP A 156 -33.87 -3.55 15.69
N LEU A 157 -34.48 -4.61 15.13
CA LEU A 157 -33.74 -5.70 14.50
C LEU A 157 -33.07 -5.25 13.20
N ILE A 158 -33.72 -4.36 12.42
CA ILE A 158 -33.11 -3.75 11.23
C ILE A 158 -31.85 -2.96 11.62
N LEU A 159 -31.94 -2.13 12.67
CA LEU A 159 -30.82 -1.32 13.15
C LEU A 159 -29.68 -2.19 13.69
N ALA A 160 -30.00 -3.24 14.45
CA ALA A 160 -29.02 -4.20 14.96
C ALA A 160 -28.31 -4.97 13.83
N ALA A 161 -29.07 -5.50 12.88
CA ALA A 161 -28.53 -6.21 11.70
C ALA A 161 -27.63 -5.29 10.86
N PHE A 162 -28.03 -4.04 10.69
CA PHE A 162 -27.23 -3.02 10.03
C PHE A 162 -25.91 -2.72 10.76
N ALA A 163 -25.94 -2.56 12.08
CA ALA A 163 -24.74 -2.33 12.88
C ALA A 163 -23.75 -3.51 12.80
N VAL A 164 -24.26 -4.75 12.79
CA VAL A 164 -23.45 -5.96 12.57
C VAL A 164 -22.87 -5.99 11.16
N TRP A 165 -23.65 -5.66 10.13
CA TRP A 165 -23.19 -5.62 8.74
C TRP A 165 -22.05 -4.61 8.56
N ILE A 166 -22.15 -3.43 9.15
CA ILE A 166 -21.07 -2.44 9.13
C ILE A 166 -19.82 -2.97 9.85
N GLY A 167 -19.99 -3.63 10.99
CA GLY A 167 -18.87 -4.27 11.70
C GLY A 167 -18.14 -5.29 10.83
N LEU A 168 -18.90 -6.12 10.10
CA LEU A 168 -18.36 -7.09 9.14
C LEU A 168 -17.66 -6.40 7.97
N CYS A 169 -18.22 -5.31 7.45
CA CYS A 169 -17.61 -4.51 6.39
C CYS A 169 -16.29 -3.88 6.82
N VAL A 170 -16.22 -3.32 8.03
CA VAL A 170 -14.98 -2.76 8.60
C VAL A 170 -13.96 -3.85 8.90
N PHE A 171 -14.39 -5.01 9.39
CA PHE A 171 -13.55 -6.19 9.56
C PHE A 171 -12.91 -6.59 8.21
N ALA A 172 -13.72 -6.77 7.16
CA ALA A 172 -13.23 -7.10 5.83
C ALA A 172 -12.29 -6.01 5.28
N ALA A 173 -12.62 -4.74 5.48
CA ALA A 173 -11.78 -3.62 5.04
C ALA A 173 -10.38 -3.64 5.67
N LYS A 174 -10.23 -4.07 6.92
CA LYS A 174 -8.92 -4.22 7.58
C LYS A 174 -8.10 -5.42 7.08
N LEU A 175 -8.70 -6.34 6.33
CA LEU A 175 -8.02 -7.49 5.73
C LEU A 175 -7.68 -7.27 4.24
N LEU A 176 -8.17 -6.18 3.67
CA LEU A 176 -8.01 -5.80 2.27
C LEU A 176 -7.15 -4.53 2.16
N ASP A 177 -6.66 -4.24 0.96
CA ASP A 177 -5.88 -3.04 0.64
C ASP A 177 -6.47 -2.29 -0.56
N GLY A 178 -5.97 -1.08 -0.79
CA GLY A 178 -6.37 -0.23 -1.92
C GLY A 178 -7.88 -0.03 -2.00
N TYR A 179 -8.42 -0.07 -3.22
CA TYR A 179 -9.85 0.14 -3.44
C TYR A 179 -10.72 -1.06 -3.05
N ARG A 180 -10.14 -2.22 -2.71
CA ARG A 180 -10.88 -3.37 -2.17
C ARG A 180 -11.35 -3.11 -0.74
N ALA A 181 -10.49 -2.51 0.09
CA ALA A 181 -10.87 -2.09 1.43
C ALA A 181 -11.96 -1.01 1.39
N TYR A 182 -11.84 -0.07 0.45
CA TYR A 182 -12.87 0.91 0.15
C TYR A 182 -14.19 0.26 -0.27
N ALA A 183 -14.17 -0.74 -1.15
CA ALA A 183 -15.37 -1.48 -1.58
C ALA A 183 -16.10 -2.15 -0.41
N ALA A 184 -15.36 -2.80 0.50
CA ALA A 184 -15.93 -3.44 1.67
C ALA A 184 -16.69 -2.44 2.55
N VAL A 185 -16.08 -1.30 2.85
CA VAL A 185 -16.73 -0.21 3.60
C VAL A 185 -17.92 0.38 2.83
N LEU A 186 -17.77 0.57 1.52
CA LEU A 186 -18.78 1.14 0.65
C LEU A 186 -20.07 0.34 0.63
N SER A 187 -19.96 -0.99 0.61
CA SER A 187 -21.10 -1.88 0.77
C SER A 187 -21.88 -1.58 2.05
N GLY A 188 -21.15 -1.42 3.16
CA GLY A 188 -21.73 -1.09 4.45
C GLY A 188 -22.51 0.22 4.46
N TYR A 189 -21.90 1.32 4.03
CA TYR A 189 -22.61 2.59 4.06
C TYR A 189 -23.73 2.67 3.01
N THR A 190 -23.65 1.91 1.91
CA THR A 190 -24.73 1.83 0.92
C THR A 190 -26.01 1.28 1.56
N VAL A 191 -25.88 0.23 2.39
CA VAL A 191 -27.01 -0.28 3.21
C VAL A 191 -27.55 0.82 4.10
N ALA A 192 -26.68 1.58 4.76
CA ALA A 192 -27.11 2.68 5.63
C ALA A 192 -27.99 3.67 4.89
N LEU A 193 -27.52 4.14 3.74
CA LEU A 193 -28.20 5.17 2.98
C LEU A 193 -29.53 4.71 2.37
N VAL A 194 -29.73 3.41 2.17
CA VAL A 194 -30.99 2.85 1.65
C VAL A 194 -31.93 2.47 2.80
N ALA A 195 -31.46 1.63 3.72
CA ALA A 195 -32.27 1.06 4.78
C ALA A 195 -32.71 2.11 5.81
N THR A 196 -31.85 3.08 6.18
CA THR A 196 -32.21 4.10 7.17
C THR A 196 -33.19 5.14 6.64
N GLN A 197 -33.18 5.40 5.33
CA GLN A 197 -34.12 6.33 4.70
C GLN A 197 -35.52 5.72 4.57
N GLN A 198 -35.61 4.39 4.42
CA GLN A 198 -36.87 3.66 4.30
C GLN A 198 -37.25 2.88 5.57
N ILE A 199 -36.71 3.28 6.73
CA ILE A 199 -36.89 2.53 7.98
C ILE A 199 -38.34 2.51 8.45
N ASP A 200 -39.07 3.61 8.22
CA ASP A 200 -40.48 3.75 8.59
C ASP A 200 -41.42 3.30 7.45
N THR A 201 -40.87 3.10 6.24
CA THR A 201 -41.59 2.64 5.04
C THR A 201 -40.86 1.49 4.31
N PRO A 202 -40.69 0.30 4.95
CA PRO A 202 -39.88 -0.79 4.39
C PRO A 202 -40.28 -1.27 2.99
N LYS A 203 -41.54 -1.05 2.59
CA LYS A 203 -42.08 -1.45 1.29
C LYS A 203 -41.36 -0.80 0.10
N HIS A 204 -40.84 0.42 0.27
CA HIS A 204 -40.16 1.17 -0.79
C HIS A 204 -38.64 0.90 -0.87
N VAL A 205 -38.13 -0.07 -0.09
CA VAL A 205 -36.68 -0.37 -0.08
C VAL A 205 -36.16 -0.81 -1.45
N PHE A 206 -36.96 -1.56 -2.23
CA PHE A 206 -36.55 -2.04 -3.55
C PHE A 206 -36.47 -0.89 -4.56
N GLU A 207 -37.51 -0.06 -4.65
CA GLU A 207 -37.57 1.10 -5.54
C GLU A 207 -36.43 2.08 -5.24
N SER A 208 -36.24 2.41 -3.95
CA SER A 208 -35.13 3.25 -3.49
C SER A 208 -33.75 2.65 -3.82
N SER A 209 -33.61 1.32 -3.67
CA SER A 209 -32.37 0.63 -4.04
C SER A 209 -32.08 0.76 -5.54
N MET A 210 -33.09 0.55 -6.38
CA MET A 210 -32.94 0.65 -7.84
C MET A 210 -32.63 2.08 -8.28
N ALA A 211 -33.33 3.07 -7.75
CA ALA A 211 -33.07 4.48 -8.04
C ALA A 211 -31.64 4.89 -7.67
N ARG A 212 -31.14 4.43 -6.51
CA ARG A 212 -29.75 4.68 -6.08
C ARG A 212 -28.73 3.94 -6.91
N GLY A 213 -29.00 2.68 -7.28
CA GLY A 213 -28.16 1.90 -8.19
C GLY A 213 -27.99 2.60 -9.54
N ALA A 214 -29.10 3.07 -10.12
CA ALA A 214 -29.11 3.82 -11.37
C ALA A 214 -28.33 5.14 -11.26
N ALA A 215 -28.54 5.92 -10.21
CA ALA A 215 -27.82 7.18 -9.99
C ALA A 215 -26.31 6.96 -9.81
N ILE A 216 -25.89 5.91 -9.10
CA ILE A 216 -24.47 5.56 -8.95
C ILE A 216 -23.87 5.16 -10.30
N ALA A 217 -24.58 4.36 -11.11
CA ALA A 217 -24.14 3.99 -12.44
C ALA A 217 -23.96 5.20 -13.37
N VAL A 218 -24.92 6.15 -13.34
CA VAL A 218 -24.82 7.41 -14.08
C VAL A 218 -23.61 8.24 -13.64
N GLY A 219 -23.39 8.36 -12.33
CA GLY A 219 -22.21 9.07 -11.79
C GLY A 219 -20.88 8.43 -12.22
N VAL A 220 -20.79 7.10 -12.15
CA VAL A 220 -19.62 6.33 -12.62
C VAL A 220 -19.38 6.53 -14.12
N LEU A 221 -20.43 6.42 -14.94
CA LEU A 221 -20.31 6.58 -16.38
C LEU A 221 -19.89 8.02 -16.74
N SER A 222 -20.45 9.02 -16.06
CA SER A 222 -20.15 10.43 -16.30
C SER A 222 -18.67 10.75 -16.04
N ILE A 223 -18.11 10.31 -14.91
CA ILE A 223 -16.69 10.53 -14.62
C ILE A 223 -15.78 9.72 -15.56
N ALA A 224 -16.17 8.50 -15.94
CA ALA A 224 -15.42 7.71 -16.90
C ALA A 224 -15.35 8.40 -18.27
N VAL A 225 -16.50 8.87 -18.79
CA VAL A 225 -16.60 9.60 -20.06
C VAL A 225 -15.75 10.86 -20.03
N VAL A 226 -15.88 11.71 -19.00
CA VAL A 226 -15.11 12.96 -18.91
C VAL A 226 -13.61 12.69 -18.81
N ASN A 227 -13.19 11.68 -18.03
CA ASN A 227 -11.77 11.33 -17.92
C ASN A 227 -11.19 10.76 -19.22
N THR A 228 -12.01 10.06 -20.03
CA THR A 228 -11.60 9.58 -21.35
C THR A 228 -11.48 10.72 -22.38
N LEU A 229 -12.45 11.63 -22.42
CA LEU A 229 -12.47 12.74 -23.37
C LEU A 229 -11.40 13.80 -23.06
N ALA A 230 -11.13 14.05 -21.78
CA ALA A 230 -10.22 15.10 -21.36
C ALA A 230 -8.74 14.66 -21.29
N PHE A 231 -8.39 13.46 -21.78
CA PHE A 231 -7.04 12.88 -21.73
C PHE A 231 -6.41 12.96 -20.33
N ALA A 232 -7.02 12.28 -19.35
CA ALA A 232 -6.44 12.22 -18.02
C ALA A 232 -5.05 11.53 -18.01
N PRO A 233 -4.08 12.05 -17.22
CA PRO A 233 -2.70 11.58 -17.27
C PRO A 233 -2.56 10.14 -16.77
N ASP A 234 -1.64 9.41 -17.41
CA ASP A 234 -1.31 8.01 -17.07
C ASP A 234 -0.35 7.93 -15.87
N ARG A 235 -0.55 6.95 -14.97
CA ARG A 235 0.33 6.72 -13.80
C ARG A 235 1.57 5.92 -14.14
N HIS A 236 1.52 5.04 -15.16
CA HIS A 236 2.63 4.17 -15.57
C HIS A 236 4.03 4.82 -15.61
N PRO A 237 4.26 5.96 -16.29
CA PRO A 237 5.61 6.55 -16.38
C PRO A 237 6.14 7.00 -15.02
N GLN A 238 5.26 7.51 -14.16
CA GLN A 238 5.64 7.91 -12.80
C GLN A 238 5.92 6.69 -11.91
N LEU A 239 5.15 5.61 -12.05
CA LEU A 239 5.38 4.36 -11.32
C LEU A 239 6.74 3.73 -11.70
N VAL A 240 7.08 3.71 -12.98
CA VAL A 240 8.39 3.26 -13.49
C VAL A 240 9.52 4.09 -12.87
N ALA A 241 9.37 5.42 -12.84
CA ALA A 241 10.37 6.32 -12.29
C ALA A 241 10.54 6.10 -10.77
N GLN A 242 9.45 5.90 -10.04
CA GLN A 242 9.47 5.63 -8.59
C GLN A 242 10.13 4.30 -8.27
N LEU A 243 9.75 3.21 -8.93
CA LEU A 243 10.38 1.89 -8.73
C LEU A 243 11.87 1.91 -9.11
N ALA A 244 12.24 2.62 -10.19
CA ALA A 244 13.65 2.80 -10.55
C ALA A 244 14.43 3.69 -9.55
N ALA A 245 13.76 4.64 -8.88
CA ALA A 245 14.37 5.43 -7.81
C ALA A 245 14.59 4.58 -6.53
N ILE A 246 13.61 3.75 -6.17
CA ILE A 246 13.74 2.82 -5.04
C ILE A 246 14.85 1.80 -5.31
N HIS A 247 14.88 1.19 -6.51
CA HIS A 247 15.95 0.26 -6.88
C HIS A 247 17.34 0.90 -6.76
N ARG A 248 17.51 2.17 -7.15
CA ARG A 248 18.77 2.88 -6.93
C ARG A 248 19.16 2.96 -5.45
N ARG A 249 18.21 3.29 -4.57
CA ARG A 249 18.45 3.34 -3.11
C ARG A 249 18.75 1.96 -2.51
N VAL A 250 18.08 0.90 -2.99
CA VAL A 250 18.37 -0.48 -2.59
C VAL A 250 19.78 -0.89 -3.02
N ARG A 251 20.20 -0.53 -4.24
CA ARG A 251 21.57 -0.77 -4.71
C ARG A 251 22.62 -0.01 -3.92
N ASP A 252 22.31 1.20 -3.47
CA ASP A 252 23.23 1.97 -2.62
C ASP A 252 23.39 1.31 -1.24
N PHE A 253 22.30 0.78 -0.66
CA PHE A 253 22.34 -0.05 0.53
C PHE A 253 23.14 -1.35 0.32
N ALA A 254 22.94 -2.02 -0.83
CA ALA A 254 23.69 -3.22 -1.21
C ALA A 254 25.19 -2.93 -1.38
N ARG A 255 25.58 -1.81 -2.00
CA ARG A 255 26.98 -1.38 -2.13
C ARG A 255 27.64 -1.14 -0.79
N ALA A 256 26.93 -0.54 0.16
CA ALA A 256 27.41 -0.37 1.53
C ALA A 256 27.68 -1.73 2.19
N ALA A 257 26.78 -2.71 2.01
CA ALA A 257 26.98 -4.08 2.49
C ALA A 257 28.23 -4.75 1.88
N PHE A 258 28.50 -4.57 0.57
CA PHE A 258 29.72 -5.09 -0.06
C PHE A 258 31.01 -4.50 0.55
N ARG A 259 30.97 -3.24 0.99
CA ARG A 259 32.10 -2.56 1.64
C ARG A 259 32.27 -2.93 3.10
N GLY A 260 31.34 -3.69 3.68
CA GLY A 260 31.33 -4.00 5.11
C GLY A 260 30.93 -2.81 5.99
N GLU A 261 30.22 -1.82 5.43
CA GLU A 261 29.70 -0.69 6.22
C GLU A 261 28.48 -1.16 7.04
N PRO A 262 28.40 -0.81 8.35
CA PRO A 262 27.33 -1.27 9.21
C PRO A 262 25.96 -0.80 8.72
N GLY A 263 25.05 -1.74 8.51
CA GLY A 263 23.71 -1.47 7.98
C GLY A 263 22.82 -0.79 9.01
N ASN A 264 22.31 0.41 8.69
CA ASN A 264 21.34 1.07 9.54
C ASN A 264 19.96 0.36 9.46
N PRO A 265 19.42 -0.17 10.59
CA PRO A 265 18.13 -0.86 10.60
C PRO A 265 16.96 0.04 10.20
N THR A 266 17.04 1.33 10.50
CA THR A 266 15.99 2.30 10.12
C THR A 266 15.96 2.56 8.62
N THR A 267 17.12 2.62 7.95
CA THR A 267 17.22 2.73 6.48
C THR A 267 16.62 1.50 5.80
N PHE A 268 16.88 0.30 6.32
CA PHE A 268 16.26 -0.92 5.80
C PHE A 268 14.73 -0.91 5.97
N ALA A 269 14.26 -0.56 7.15
CA ALA A 269 12.83 -0.49 7.47
C ALA A 269 12.09 0.55 6.60
N THR A 270 12.69 1.72 6.38
CA THR A 270 12.13 2.76 5.49
C THR A 270 12.09 2.31 4.04
N LEU A 271 13.11 1.62 3.52
CA LEU A 271 13.09 1.06 2.17
C LEU A 271 12.02 -0.02 2.00
N LEU A 272 11.83 -0.90 2.99
CA LEU A 272 10.72 -1.85 2.98
C LEU A 272 9.37 -1.14 2.93
N GLN A 273 9.19 -0.09 3.75
CA GLN A 273 7.97 0.71 3.76
C GLN A 273 7.74 1.41 2.41
N ASP A 274 8.77 1.98 1.81
CA ASP A 274 8.69 2.62 0.49
C ASP A 274 8.25 1.63 -0.61
N ILE A 275 8.72 0.38 -0.56
CA ILE A 275 8.31 -0.67 -1.51
C ILE A 275 6.86 -1.10 -1.26
N VAL A 276 6.49 -1.39 -0.01
CA VAL A 276 5.15 -1.89 0.36
C VAL A 276 4.07 -0.84 0.10
N THR A 277 4.36 0.45 0.33
CA THR A 277 3.39 1.54 0.15
C THR A 277 3.02 1.80 -1.31
N LEU A 278 3.84 1.39 -2.28
CA LEU A 278 3.51 1.50 -3.71
C LEU A 278 2.51 0.45 -4.19
N ARG A 279 2.25 -0.59 -3.40
CA ARG A 279 1.40 -1.72 -3.83
C ARG A 279 -0.02 -1.33 -4.26
N PRO A 280 -0.78 -0.46 -3.54
CA PRO A 280 -2.10 -0.05 -4.00
C PRO A 280 -2.05 0.62 -5.38
N GLU A 281 -0.94 1.30 -5.68
CA GLU A 281 -0.73 1.94 -6.97
C GLU A 281 -0.38 0.92 -8.06
N THR A 282 0.37 -0.14 -7.76
CA THR A 282 0.64 -1.22 -8.75
C THR A 282 -0.63 -1.99 -9.12
N ALA A 283 -1.61 -2.05 -8.21
CA ALA A 283 -2.91 -2.65 -8.48
C ALA A 283 -3.79 -1.78 -9.41
N SER A 284 -3.77 -0.46 -9.22
CA SER A 284 -4.67 0.44 -9.96
C SER A 284 -4.30 0.66 -11.43
N VAL A 285 -3.04 0.41 -11.80
CA VAL A 285 -2.60 0.51 -13.21
C VAL A 285 -3.24 -0.55 -14.11
N VAL A 286 -3.84 -1.61 -13.55
CA VAL A 286 -4.58 -2.62 -14.33
C VAL A 286 -5.68 -2.00 -15.20
N PHE A 287 -6.33 -0.95 -14.71
CA PHE A 287 -7.47 -0.31 -15.37
C PHE A 287 -7.09 0.89 -16.26
N GLU A 288 -5.80 1.23 -16.39
CA GLU A 288 -5.36 2.39 -17.20
C GLU A 288 -5.40 2.12 -18.70
N SER A 289 -5.08 0.90 -19.11
CA SER A 289 -4.93 0.55 -20.53
C SER A 289 -5.14 -0.94 -20.76
N SER A 290 -5.25 -1.35 -22.02
CA SER A 290 -5.27 -2.76 -22.44
C SER A 290 -4.02 -3.53 -21.97
N SER A 291 -2.89 -2.84 -21.81
CA SER A 291 -1.64 -3.40 -21.30
C SER A 291 -1.51 -3.32 -19.77
N GLY A 292 -2.52 -2.79 -19.08
CA GLY A 292 -2.54 -2.63 -17.62
C GLY A 292 -2.24 -3.91 -16.83
N PRO A 293 -2.80 -5.08 -17.18
CA PRO A 293 -2.47 -6.34 -16.50
C PRO A 293 -0.99 -6.71 -16.56
N ILE A 294 -0.35 -6.48 -17.72
CA ILE A 294 1.09 -6.73 -17.94
C ILE A 294 1.91 -5.79 -17.06
N VAL A 295 1.57 -4.50 -17.09
CA VAL A 295 2.24 -3.47 -16.30
C VAL A 295 2.13 -3.76 -14.80
N SER A 296 0.94 -4.09 -14.32
CA SER A 296 0.72 -4.44 -12.91
C SER A 296 1.50 -5.70 -12.50
N ALA A 297 1.51 -6.72 -13.35
CA ALA A 297 2.27 -7.94 -13.09
C ALA A 297 3.78 -7.67 -13.03
N ALA A 298 4.32 -6.89 -13.97
CA ALA A 298 5.73 -6.48 -13.97
C ALA A 298 6.07 -5.61 -12.74
N ALA A 299 5.22 -4.65 -12.38
CA ALA A 299 5.43 -3.80 -11.21
C ALA A 299 5.40 -4.61 -9.89
N ARG A 300 4.49 -5.58 -9.77
CA ARG A 300 4.46 -6.53 -8.65
C ARG A 300 5.74 -7.36 -8.60
N SER A 301 6.24 -7.82 -9.75
CA SER A 301 7.49 -8.58 -9.82
C SER A 301 8.69 -7.77 -9.36
N VAL A 302 8.79 -6.52 -9.82
CA VAL A 302 9.82 -5.58 -9.36
C VAL A 302 9.73 -5.37 -7.85
N ALA A 303 8.53 -5.14 -7.30
CA ALA A 303 8.36 -4.92 -5.87
C ALA A 303 8.78 -6.14 -5.02
N VAL A 304 8.39 -7.36 -5.42
CA VAL A 304 8.80 -8.61 -4.76
C VAL A 304 10.31 -8.82 -4.88
N GLY A 305 10.88 -8.60 -6.06
CA GLY A 305 12.31 -8.71 -6.31
C GLY A 305 13.13 -7.71 -5.48
N LEU A 306 12.67 -6.47 -5.34
CA LEU A 306 13.34 -5.44 -4.52
C LEU A 306 13.42 -5.82 -3.04
N ILE A 307 12.38 -6.44 -2.50
CA ILE A 307 12.40 -6.92 -1.10
C ILE A 307 13.38 -8.07 -0.94
N ALA A 308 13.44 -8.99 -1.90
CA ALA A 308 14.41 -10.09 -1.90
C ALA A 308 15.87 -9.58 -2.04
N GLU A 309 16.12 -8.61 -2.93
CA GLU A 309 17.43 -7.94 -3.08
C GLU A 309 17.84 -7.24 -1.78
N LEU A 310 16.91 -6.50 -1.16
CA LEU A 310 17.16 -5.77 0.08
C LEU A 310 17.42 -6.73 1.25
N GLN A 311 16.70 -7.85 1.34
CA GLN A 311 16.94 -8.91 2.32
C GLN A 311 18.33 -9.54 2.12
N ALA A 312 18.70 -9.89 0.90
CA ALA A 312 20.03 -10.46 0.60
C ALA A 312 21.16 -9.49 0.97
N ALA A 313 20.98 -8.19 0.69
CA ALA A 313 21.93 -7.16 1.10
C ALA A 313 22.06 -7.05 2.63
N ARG A 314 20.96 -7.20 3.37
CA ARG A 314 20.95 -7.18 4.83
C ARG A 314 21.65 -8.40 5.43
N VAL A 315 21.41 -9.60 4.88
CA VAL A 315 22.10 -10.83 5.29
C VAL A 315 23.61 -10.69 5.11
N LEU A 316 24.05 -10.19 3.95
CA LEU A 316 25.48 -9.93 3.68
C LEU A 316 26.09 -8.93 4.67
N ASN A 317 25.36 -7.86 5.01
CA ASN A 317 25.82 -6.85 5.96
C ASN A 317 26.01 -7.44 7.37
N ASN A 318 25.04 -8.23 7.85
CA ASN A 318 25.07 -8.82 9.18
C ASN A 318 26.15 -9.92 9.33
N ASP A 319 26.48 -10.64 8.25
CA ASP A 319 27.49 -11.71 8.28
C ASP A 319 28.93 -11.19 8.16
N GLY A 320 29.13 -10.06 7.46
CA GLY A 320 30.42 -9.38 7.34
C GLY A 320 31.06 -8.98 8.68
N ALA A 321 30.29 -8.91 9.76
CA ALA A 321 30.77 -8.55 11.10
C ALA A 321 31.51 -9.68 11.85
N HIS A 322 31.39 -10.96 11.44
CA HIS A 322 31.89 -12.10 12.24
C HIS A 322 32.92 -13.02 11.54
N GLY A 323 33.37 -12.65 10.33
CA GLY A 323 34.75 -12.87 9.87
C GLY A 323 35.32 -14.29 9.81
N ARG A 324 34.57 -15.37 9.60
CA ARG A 324 35.18 -16.73 9.60
C ARG A 324 34.94 -17.63 8.39
N ASP A 325 34.13 -17.24 7.41
CA ASP A 325 33.88 -18.11 6.25
C ASP A 325 33.80 -17.36 4.92
N VAL A 326 34.85 -17.51 4.11
CA VAL A 326 34.99 -16.90 2.77
C VAL A 326 33.91 -17.44 1.82
N GLU A 327 33.51 -18.69 1.99
CA GLU A 327 32.55 -19.38 1.12
C GLU A 327 31.12 -18.87 1.39
N SER A 328 30.72 -18.77 2.66
CA SER A 328 29.42 -18.19 3.06
C SER A 328 29.24 -16.76 2.54
N LYS A 329 30.30 -15.94 2.60
CA LYS A 329 30.30 -14.59 2.05
C LYS A 329 30.15 -14.58 0.53
N ALA A 330 30.86 -15.47 -0.18
CA ALA A 330 30.77 -15.57 -1.64
C ALA A 330 29.36 -15.97 -2.11
N VAL A 331 28.72 -16.91 -1.41
CA VAL A 331 27.34 -17.33 -1.70
C VAL A 331 26.35 -16.20 -1.47
N ALA A 332 26.46 -15.47 -0.35
CA ALA A 332 25.61 -14.31 -0.08
C ALA A 332 25.78 -13.19 -1.13
N GLN A 333 27.00 -12.98 -1.61
CA GLN A 333 27.29 -12.02 -2.69
C GLN A 333 26.70 -12.47 -4.04
N ASN A 334 26.86 -13.74 -4.41
CA ASN A 334 26.29 -14.28 -5.64
C ASN A 334 24.76 -14.20 -5.64
N GLU A 335 24.13 -14.52 -4.51
CA GLU A 335 22.67 -14.41 -4.37
C GLU A 335 22.21 -12.95 -4.52
N LEU A 336 22.90 -11.99 -3.90
CA LEU A 336 22.59 -10.56 -4.04
C LEU A 336 22.73 -10.09 -5.50
N LEU A 337 23.77 -10.49 -6.21
CA LEU A 337 23.97 -10.17 -7.63
C LEU A 337 22.86 -10.78 -8.51
N ARG A 338 22.48 -12.04 -8.24
CA ARG A 338 21.39 -12.73 -8.93
C ARG A 338 20.06 -11.99 -8.74
N ARG A 339 19.79 -11.47 -7.54
CA ARG A 339 18.59 -10.68 -7.24
C ARG A 339 18.61 -9.30 -7.93
N ASP A 340 19.74 -8.58 -7.94
CA ASP A 340 19.87 -7.31 -8.68
C ASP A 340 19.61 -7.52 -10.19
N GLU A 341 20.16 -8.59 -10.78
CA GLU A 341 19.93 -8.91 -12.19
C GLU A 341 18.44 -9.18 -12.48
N GLN A 342 17.77 -9.95 -11.61
CA GLN A 342 16.35 -10.24 -11.75
C GLN A 342 15.49 -8.96 -11.64
N VAL A 343 15.78 -8.09 -10.68
CA VAL A 343 15.06 -6.80 -10.53
C VAL A 343 15.27 -5.91 -11.75
N ARG A 344 16.49 -5.86 -12.30
CA ARG A 344 16.77 -5.11 -13.54
C ARG A 344 16.00 -5.68 -14.74
N ALA A 345 15.93 -7.00 -14.87
CA ALA A 345 15.16 -7.64 -15.93
C ALA A 345 13.67 -7.32 -15.82
N ASP A 346 13.10 -7.39 -14.62
CA ASP A 346 11.69 -7.06 -14.38
C ASP A 346 11.40 -5.56 -14.56
N LEU A 347 12.33 -4.67 -14.19
CA LEU A 347 12.24 -3.23 -14.48
C LEU A 347 12.27 -2.94 -15.98
N LEU A 348 13.08 -3.69 -16.75
CA LEU A 348 13.09 -3.61 -18.20
C LEU A 348 11.77 -4.13 -18.78
N ALA A 349 11.22 -5.23 -18.27
CA ALA A 349 9.91 -5.72 -18.65
C ALA A 349 8.81 -4.68 -18.39
N LEU A 350 8.83 -4.02 -17.24
CA LEU A 350 7.91 -2.94 -16.88
C LEU A 350 8.02 -1.71 -17.82
N ARG A 351 9.25 -1.32 -18.18
CA ARG A 351 9.51 -0.20 -19.12
C ARG A 351 9.09 -0.52 -20.55
N SER A 352 9.29 -1.76 -20.96
CA SER A 352 8.98 -2.23 -22.32
C SER A 352 7.58 -2.83 -22.46
N VAL A 353 6.78 -2.78 -21.39
CA VAL A 353 5.41 -3.31 -21.35
C VAL A 353 5.37 -4.78 -21.79
N ARG A 354 6.26 -5.58 -21.21
CA ARG A 354 6.37 -7.04 -21.45
C ARG A 354 6.10 -7.81 -20.18
N TRP A 355 5.67 -9.06 -20.34
CA TRP A 355 5.47 -9.97 -19.21
C TRP A 355 6.81 -10.19 -18.48
N PRO A 356 6.83 -10.12 -17.14
CA PRO A 356 8.00 -10.46 -16.35
C PRO A 356 8.31 -11.95 -16.47
N SER A 357 9.54 -12.32 -16.14
CA SER A 357 10.00 -13.72 -16.15
C SER A 357 9.23 -14.60 -15.15
N ARG A 358 8.71 -14.00 -14.07
CA ARG A 358 7.94 -14.68 -13.03
C ARG A 358 6.73 -13.85 -12.62
N LEU A 359 5.61 -14.53 -12.38
CA LEU A 359 4.37 -13.91 -11.94
C LEU A 359 4.23 -14.09 -10.43
N TRP A 360 4.25 -12.97 -9.70
CA TRP A 360 4.10 -12.97 -8.24
C TRP A 360 2.79 -12.35 -7.80
N ARG A 361 2.20 -12.87 -6.72
CA ARG A 361 0.94 -12.40 -6.13
C ARG A 361 1.13 -11.23 -5.16
N ALA A 362 2.33 -11.06 -4.60
CA ALA A 362 2.66 -10.06 -3.58
C ALA A 362 1.61 -10.06 -2.44
N PRO A 363 1.54 -11.08 -1.57
CA PRO A 363 0.49 -11.19 -0.55
C PRO A 363 0.58 -10.14 0.57
N LEU A 364 -0.53 -9.87 1.27
CA LEU A 364 -0.55 -8.96 2.44
C LEU A 364 -0.48 -9.75 3.73
N TYR A 365 0.18 -9.17 4.74
CA TYR A 365 -0.04 -9.59 6.11
C TYR A 365 -1.43 -9.18 6.61
N ARG A 366 -2.17 -10.16 7.17
CA ARG A 366 -3.53 -9.98 7.67
C ARG A 366 -3.61 -10.38 9.14
N SER A 367 -3.76 -9.40 10.04
CA SER A 367 -4.07 -9.67 11.45
C SER A 367 -5.58 -9.67 11.68
N TYR A 368 -6.15 -10.88 11.80
CA TYR A 368 -7.58 -11.07 12.05
C TYR A 368 -8.02 -10.48 13.40
N ARG A 369 -7.15 -10.47 14.41
CA ARG A 369 -7.46 -9.91 15.73
C ARG A 369 -7.61 -8.39 15.69
N ILE A 370 -6.71 -7.69 14.98
CA ILE A 370 -6.80 -6.23 14.79
C ILE A 370 -8.03 -5.88 13.94
N ALA A 371 -8.33 -6.68 12.92
CA ALA A 371 -9.52 -6.52 12.10
C ALA A 371 -10.80 -6.70 12.92
N ALA A 372 -10.91 -7.77 13.72
CA ALA A 372 -12.09 -8.07 14.55
C ALA A 372 -12.36 -6.95 15.56
N ALA A 373 -11.32 -6.49 16.25
CA ALA A 373 -11.44 -5.37 17.17
C ALA A 373 -11.92 -4.09 16.47
N SER A 374 -11.51 -3.85 15.22
CA SER A 374 -11.98 -2.70 14.43
C SER A 374 -13.45 -2.83 14.01
N GLY A 375 -13.87 -4.03 13.60
CA GLY A 375 -15.26 -4.33 13.27
C GLY A 375 -16.20 -4.14 14.46
N ILE A 376 -15.88 -4.76 15.61
CA ILE A 376 -16.68 -4.65 16.84
C ILE A 376 -16.87 -3.19 17.26
N ARG A 377 -15.81 -2.36 17.20
CA ARG A 377 -15.93 -0.94 17.54
C ARG A 377 -16.82 -0.17 16.57
N ALA A 378 -16.70 -0.43 15.26
CA ALA A 378 -17.56 0.21 14.28
C ALA A 378 -19.04 -0.12 14.53
N THR A 379 -19.35 -1.37 14.89
CA THR A 379 -20.69 -1.77 15.35
C THR A 379 -21.13 -0.98 16.57
N LEU A 380 -20.28 -0.84 17.58
CA LEU A 380 -20.61 -0.10 18.80
C LEU A 380 -20.82 1.41 18.54
N TRP A 381 -19.98 2.04 17.71
CA TRP A 381 -20.16 3.46 17.34
C TRP A 381 -21.49 3.69 16.65
N LEU A 382 -21.89 2.78 15.75
CA LEU A 382 -23.19 2.88 15.09
C LEU A 382 -24.37 2.56 16.00
N ALA A 383 -24.23 1.60 16.92
CA ALA A 383 -25.26 1.34 17.91
C ALA A 383 -25.54 2.58 18.76
N ILE A 384 -24.49 3.27 19.24
CA ILE A 384 -24.61 4.53 19.98
C ILE A 384 -25.30 5.61 19.14
N ALA A 385 -24.86 5.82 17.89
CA ALA A 385 -25.47 6.80 17.01
C ALA A 385 -26.94 6.49 16.71
N SER A 386 -27.26 5.22 16.50
CA SER A 386 -28.62 4.74 16.25
C SER A 386 -29.54 5.00 17.43
N ILE A 387 -29.10 4.72 18.66
CA ILE A 387 -29.87 4.98 19.88
C ILE A 387 -30.12 6.49 20.05
N LEU A 388 -29.15 7.34 19.73
CA LEU A 388 -29.31 8.78 19.93
C LEU A 388 -30.16 9.47 18.86
N TYR A 389 -30.08 9.03 17.60
CA TYR A 389 -30.83 9.67 16.52
C TYR A 389 -32.19 9.02 16.25
N VAL A 390 -32.21 7.70 16.15
CA VAL A 390 -33.38 6.95 15.68
C VAL A 390 -34.39 6.73 16.80
N TRP A 391 -33.88 6.39 18.00
CA TRP A 391 -34.70 6.16 19.19
C TRP A 391 -35.23 7.47 19.82
N ALA A 392 -34.44 8.55 19.81
CA ALA A 392 -34.90 9.84 20.30
C ALA A 392 -35.85 10.58 19.32
N GLY A 393 -36.08 10.03 18.12
CA GLY A 393 -37.09 10.54 17.18
C GLY A 393 -36.73 11.89 16.54
N TRP A 394 -35.44 12.19 16.35
CA TRP A 394 -35.03 13.49 15.80
C TRP A 394 -35.43 13.64 14.32
N PRO A 395 -35.87 14.84 13.87
CA PRO A 395 -36.41 15.06 12.51
C PRO A 395 -35.46 14.68 11.36
N ALA A 396 -34.15 14.82 11.55
CA ALA A 396 -33.12 14.52 10.54
C ALA A 396 -32.30 13.26 10.88
N ALA A 397 -32.91 12.29 11.58
CA ALA A 397 -32.23 11.06 12.00
C ALA A 397 -31.63 10.27 10.84
N SER A 398 -32.35 10.14 9.72
CA SER A 398 -31.91 9.37 8.55
C SER A 398 -30.68 10.01 7.88
N ALA A 399 -30.70 11.33 7.68
CA ALA A 399 -29.58 12.11 7.14
C ALA A 399 -28.36 12.08 8.08
N SER A 400 -28.59 12.22 9.38
CA SER A 400 -27.54 12.14 10.42
C SER A 400 -26.86 10.78 10.43
N MET A 401 -27.64 9.69 10.48
CA MET A 401 -27.12 8.32 10.46
C MET A 401 -26.35 8.02 9.18
N SER A 402 -26.89 8.44 8.04
CA SER A 402 -26.22 8.35 6.74
C SER A 402 -24.85 9.03 6.76
N PHE A 403 -24.77 10.21 7.38
CA PHE A 403 -23.53 10.98 7.50
C PHE A 403 -22.53 10.35 8.49
N VAL A 404 -22.98 9.85 9.65
CA VAL A 404 -22.15 9.09 10.59
C VAL A 404 -21.48 7.93 9.88
N VAL A 405 -22.26 7.15 9.14
CA VAL A 405 -21.75 5.94 8.48
C VAL A 405 -20.81 6.29 7.33
N LEU A 406 -21.10 7.36 6.58
CA LEU A 406 -20.23 7.87 5.53
C LEU A 406 -18.86 8.30 6.09
N ILE A 407 -18.82 9.07 7.18
CA ILE A 407 -17.56 9.51 7.81
C ILE A 407 -16.84 8.33 8.45
N ALA A 408 -17.53 7.49 9.21
CA ALA A 408 -16.94 6.33 9.87
C ALA A 408 -16.34 5.35 8.86
N GLY A 409 -17.05 5.14 7.75
CA GLY A 409 -16.60 4.30 6.66
C GLY A 409 -15.36 4.87 5.97
N LEU A 410 -15.44 6.09 5.44
CA LEU A 410 -14.30 6.73 4.80
C LEU A 410 -13.10 6.80 5.74
N GLY A 411 -13.33 7.17 7.01
CA GLY A 411 -12.33 7.18 8.06
C GLY A 411 -11.71 5.79 8.34
N ALA A 412 -12.45 4.70 8.22
CA ALA A 412 -11.91 3.34 8.43
C ALA A 412 -10.81 2.96 7.42
N THR A 413 -10.80 3.62 6.27
CA THR A 413 -9.75 3.45 5.23
C THR A 413 -8.56 4.39 5.40
N THR A 414 -8.62 5.35 6.33
CA THR A 414 -7.51 6.25 6.62
C THR A 414 -6.62 5.69 7.74
N PRO A 415 -5.34 6.10 7.81
CA PRO A 415 -4.45 5.73 8.92
C PRO A 415 -4.95 6.24 10.28
N ASN A 416 -5.58 7.42 10.29
CA ASN A 416 -6.12 8.04 11.50
C ASN A 416 -7.63 8.33 11.33
N PRO A 417 -8.52 7.39 11.66
CA PRO A 417 -9.96 7.54 11.51
C PRO A 417 -10.50 8.71 12.35
N ARG A 418 -9.99 8.87 13.58
CA ARG A 418 -10.37 9.97 14.48
C ARG A 418 -10.01 11.33 13.92
N GLY A 419 -8.79 11.47 13.39
CA GLY A 419 -8.35 12.70 12.72
C GLY A 419 -9.21 13.05 11.52
N PHE A 420 -9.61 12.04 10.73
CA PHE A 420 -10.55 12.25 9.63
C PHE A 420 -11.92 12.75 10.11
N THR A 421 -12.47 12.16 11.18
CA THR A 421 -13.73 12.64 11.80
C THR A 421 -13.59 14.07 12.34
N ALA A 422 -12.46 14.42 12.96
CA ALA A 422 -12.21 15.77 13.46
C ALA A 422 -12.17 16.81 12.31
N ILE A 423 -11.55 16.46 11.18
CA ILE A 423 -11.57 17.30 9.98
C ILE A 423 -12.99 17.40 9.43
N ALA A 424 -13.77 16.32 9.45
CA ALA A 424 -15.17 16.36 9.04
C ALA A 424 -16.02 17.27 9.94
N LEU A 425 -15.77 17.28 11.25
CA LEU A 425 -16.44 18.16 12.21
C LEU A 425 -16.19 19.64 11.92
N VAL A 426 -14.97 20.01 11.49
CA VAL A 426 -14.64 21.39 11.09
C VAL A 426 -15.11 21.70 9.66
N GLY A 427 -14.99 20.73 8.75
CA GLY A 427 -15.35 20.90 7.35
C GLY A 427 -16.85 21.00 7.11
N THR A 428 -17.68 20.39 7.95
CA THR A 428 -19.14 20.37 7.78
C THR A 428 -19.77 21.76 7.95
N PRO A 429 -19.46 22.55 9.00
CA PRO A 429 -19.91 23.94 9.10
C PRO A 429 -19.44 24.82 7.93
N ILE A 430 -18.20 24.63 7.46
CA ILE A 430 -17.68 25.35 6.28
C ILE A 430 -18.52 25.01 5.05
N ALA A 431 -18.78 23.73 4.81
CA ALA A 431 -19.62 23.26 3.72
C ALA A 431 -21.05 23.79 3.83
N ALA A 432 -21.61 23.87 5.04
CA ALA A 432 -22.93 24.45 5.29
C ALA A 432 -22.98 25.94 4.92
N VAL A 433 -22.01 26.74 5.36
CA VAL A 433 -21.95 28.17 4.97
C VAL A 433 -21.82 28.33 3.47
N LEU A 434 -20.91 27.59 2.84
CA LEU A 434 -20.71 27.63 1.38
C LEU A 434 -21.96 27.20 0.61
N THR A 435 -22.63 26.14 1.07
CA THR A 435 -23.86 25.65 0.44
C THR A 435 -25.00 26.63 0.65
N GLY A 436 -25.12 27.26 1.82
CA GLY A 436 -26.15 28.28 2.06
C GLY A 436 -25.97 29.51 1.18
N ILE A 437 -24.73 29.94 0.93
CA ILE A 437 -24.43 30.99 -0.06
C ILE A 437 -24.85 30.53 -1.47
N LEU A 438 -24.50 29.30 -1.85
CA LEU A 438 -24.87 28.74 -3.14
C LEU A 438 -26.40 28.68 -3.31
N GLU A 439 -27.11 28.13 -2.34
CA GLU A 439 -28.55 27.86 -2.40
C GLU A 439 -29.39 29.14 -2.30
N PHE A 440 -29.13 30.00 -1.31
CA PHE A 440 -30.01 31.15 -1.02
C PHE A 440 -29.56 32.48 -1.63
N ILE A 441 -28.31 32.59 -2.09
CA ILE A 441 -27.79 33.83 -2.71
C ILE A 441 -27.59 33.63 -4.21
N ILE A 442 -26.90 32.56 -4.61
CA ILE A 442 -26.50 32.37 -6.02
C ILE A 442 -27.62 31.71 -6.84
N LEU A 443 -28.25 30.66 -6.31
CA LEU A 443 -29.28 29.89 -7.00
C LEU A 443 -30.71 30.38 -6.70
N ASN A 444 -30.87 31.42 -5.89
CA ASN A 444 -32.18 31.98 -5.61
C ASN A 444 -32.79 32.57 -6.90
N GLY A 445 -33.93 32.02 -7.33
CA GLY A 445 -34.57 32.38 -8.59
C GLY A 445 -33.96 31.72 -9.83
N ALA A 446 -33.00 30.80 -9.69
CA ALA A 446 -32.49 30.01 -10.81
C ALA A 446 -33.50 28.93 -11.20
N ASP A 447 -34.06 29.04 -12.40
CA ASP A 447 -35.08 28.14 -12.95
C ASP A 447 -34.54 27.22 -14.07
N ALA A 448 -33.31 27.45 -14.50
CA ALA A 448 -32.68 26.75 -15.62
C ALA A 448 -31.44 25.94 -15.21
N PHE A 449 -31.28 24.74 -15.79
CA PHE A 449 -30.12 23.88 -15.55
C PHE A 449 -28.75 24.55 -15.79
N PRO A 450 -28.54 25.38 -16.84
CA PRO A 450 -27.28 26.08 -17.03
C PRO A 450 -26.89 26.99 -15.85
N LEU A 451 -27.86 27.61 -15.18
CA LEU A 451 -27.61 28.44 -14.00
C LEU A 451 -27.12 27.61 -12.81
N LEU A 452 -27.72 26.43 -12.59
CA LEU A 452 -27.22 25.45 -11.62
C LEU A 452 -25.78 25.06 -11.94
N ALA A 453 -25.47 24.78 -13.21
CA ALA A 453 -24.15 24.35 -13.63
C ALA A 453 -23.06 25.41 -13.40
N ILE A 454 -23.37 26.66 -13.75
CA ILE A 454 -22.47 27.81 -13.54
C ILE A 454 -22.33 28.12 -12.04
N GLY A 455 -23.43 28.13 -11.29
CA GLY A 455 -23.44 28.40 -9.86
C GLY A 455 -22.63 27.38 -9.05
N LEU A 456 -22.67 26.10 -9.45
CA LEU A 456 -21.92 25.03 -8.79
C LEU A 456 -20.40 25.08 -9.07
N ALA A 457 -19.99 25.74 -10.16
CA ALA A 457 -18.59 25.75 -10.63
C ALA A 457 -17.57 26.21 -9.58
N PRO A 458 -17.67 27.41 -8.96
CA PRO A 458 -16.67 27.86 -7.99
C PRO A 458 -16.53 26.94 -6.77
N PHE A 459 -17.61 26.27 -6.37
CA PHE A 459 -17.63 25.39 -5.20
C PHE A 459 -16.96 24.04 -5.48
N ILE A 460 -17.31 23.39 -6.59
CA ILE A 460 -16.74 22.10 -6.97
C ILE A 460 -15.28 22.27 -7.43
N VAL A 461 -14.99 23.28 -8.26
CA VAL A 461 -13.63 23.56 -8.72
C VAL A 461 -12.76 23.95 -7.52
N GLY A 462 -13.24 24.82 -6.63
CA GLY A 462 -12.52 25.23 -5.42
C GLY A 462 -12.19 24.04 -4.51
N ALA A 463 -13.18 23.19 -4.21
CA ALA A 463 -12.97 22.00 -3.38
C ALA A 463 -11.99 21.00 -4.02
N ALA A 464 -12.10 20.78 -5.35
CA ALA A 464 -11.18 19.91 -6.09
C ALA A 464 -9.75 20.48 -6.16
N LEU A 465 -9.58 21.79 -6.29
CA LEU A 465 -8.26 22.42 -6.21
C LEU A 465 -7.64 22.26 -4.83
N LEU A 466 -8.39 22.51 -3.76
CA LEU A 466 -7.94 22.27 -2.38
C LEU A 466 -7.50 20.83 -2.18
N MET A 467 -8.23 19.87 -2.74
CA MET A 467 -7.89 18.44 -2.69
C MET A 467 -6.49 18.13 -3.27
N THR A 468 -6.02 18.89 -4.26
CA THR A 468 -4.67 18.71 -4.86
C THR A 468 -3.54 19.42 -4.11
N SER A 469 -3.84 20.13 -3.03
CA SER A 469 -2.82 20.87 -2.28
C SER A 469 -1.83 19.95 -1.57
N LYS A 470 -0.57 20.41 -1.43
CA LYS A 470 0.50 19.68 -0.73
C LYS A 470 0.28 19.63 0.79
N ASN A 471 -0.50 20.56 1.32
CA ASN A 471 -0.81 20.63 2.74
C ASN A 471 -1.92 19.63 3.07
N LEU A 472 -1.63 18.68 3.96
CA LEU A 472 -2.55 17.60 4.31
C LEU A 472 -3.91 18.10 4.82
N LEU A 473 -3.91 19.16 5.64
CA LEU A 473 -5.13 19.77 6.17
C LEU A 473 -6.02 20.34 5.06
N TRP A 474 -5.44 21.12 4.15
CA TRP A 474 -6.17 21.72 3.02
C TRP A 474 -6.67 20.66 2.04
N SER A 475 -5.87 19.61 1.77
CA SER A 475 -6.29 18.48 0.94
C SER A 475 -7.47 17.74 1.56
N ALA A 476 -7.42 17.47 2.86
CA ALA A 476 -8.50 16.80 3.57
C ALA A 476 -9.78 17.66 3.63
N LEU A 477 -9.66 18.96 3.90
CA LEU A 477 -10.79 19.90 3.85
C LEU A 477 -11.40 19.98 2.45
N GLY A 478 -10.58 20.00 1.39
CA GLY A 478 -11.05 19.95 0.01
C GLY A 478 -11.88 18.70 -0.28
N ARG A 479 -11.40 17.51 0.13
CA ARG A 479 -12.13 16.24 -0.01
C ARG A 479 -13.46 16.23 0.74
N VAL A 480 -13.47 16.72 1.98
CA VAL A 480 -14.70 16.79 2.79
C VAL A 480 -15.70 17.75 2.16
N ASN A 481 -15.28 18.95 1.76
CA ASN A 481 -16.19 19.92 1.13
C ASN A 481 -16.72 19.42 -0.22
N LEU A 482 -15.89 18.76 -1.03
CA LEU A 482 -16.31 18.18 -2.31
C LEU A 482 -17.44 17.15 -2.13
N LEU A 483 -17.46 16.45 -0.99
CA LEU A 483 -18.49 15.49 -0.62
C LEU A 483 -19.71 16.16 0.05
N SER A 484 -19.48 17.07 0.99
CA SER A 484 -20.53 17.67 1.81
C SER A 484 -21.38 18.67 1.05
N ILE A 485 -20.82 19.42 0.09
CA ILE A 485 -21.57 20.45 -0.66
C ILE A 485 -22.71 19.84 -1.48
N PRO A 486 -22.49 18.83 -2.36
CA PRO A 486 -23.59 18.17 -3.05
C PRO A 486 -24.58 17.49 -2.09
N ALA A 487 -24.11 16.96 -0.96
CA ALA A 487 -24.97 16.31 0.03
C ALA A 487 -25.91 17.29 0.73
N LEU A 488 -25.44 18.50 1.04
CA LEU A 488 -26.23 19.56 1.67
C LEU A 488 -27.14 20.26 0.67
N LEU A 489 -26.64 20.57 -0.54
CA LEU A 489 -27.44 21.22 -1.59
C LEU A 489 -28.60 20.32 -2.04
N ALA A 490 -28.39 19.01 -1.99
CA ALA A 490 -29.31 17.96 -2.41
C ALA A 490 -30.07 18.32 -3.71
N PRO A 491 -29.36 18.51 -4.85
CA PRO A 491 -29.98 18.99 -6.09
C PRO A 491 -31.23 18.18 -6.44
N SER A 492 -32.34 18.85 -6.66
CA SER A 492 -33.65 18.28 -6.97
C SER A 492 -34.33 19.08 -8.08
N ASN A 493 -35.31 18.48 -8.74
CA ASN A 493 -36.06 19.14 -9.82
C ASN A 493 -37.57 18.86 -9.62
N PRO A 494 -38.36 19.85 -9.14
CA PRO A 494 -37.97 21.23 -8.83
C PRO A 494 -37.10 21.34 -7.57
N GLN A 495 -36.21 22.34 -7.52
CA GLN A 495 -35.37 22.62 -6.34
C GLN A 495 -36.22 23.29 -5.24
N THR A 496 -36.13 22.77 -4.02
CA THR A 496 -36.83 23.33 -2.85
C THR A 496 -35.91 24.26 -2.06
N TYR A 497 -36.26 25.53 -1.92
CA TYR A 497 -35.50 26.52 -1.14
C TYR A 497 -36.15 26.73 0.23
N ASN A 498 -35.89 25.83 1.18
CA ASN A 498 -36.43 25.91 2.55
C ASN A 498 -35.32 26.18 3.59
N PRO A 499 -35.24 27.41 4.16
CA PRO A 499 -34.19 27.75 5.12
C PRO A 499 -34.29 26.96 6.43
N GLU A 500 -35.49 26.57 6.84
CA GLU A 500 -35.70 25.78 8.07
C GLU A 500 -35.12 24.37 7.90
N THR A 501 -35.52 23.66 6.84
CA THR A 501 -34.99 22.32 6.52
C THR A 501 -33.48 22.35 6.34
N PHE A 502 -32.97 23.37 5.63
CA PHE A 502 -31.54 23.55 5.42
C PHE A 502 -30.77 23.72 6.74
N LEU A 503 -31.24 24.60 7.63
CA LEU A 503 -30.58 24.88 8.90
C LEU A 503 -30.61 23.66 9.83
N PHE A 504 -31.75 22.98 9.94
CA PHE A 504 -31.84 21.74 10.71
C PHE A 504 -30.91 20.67 10.15
N THR A 505 -30.99 20.34 8.85
CA THR A 505 -30.12 19.32 8.25
C THR A 505 -28.64 19.64 8.46
N SER A 506 -28.24 20.90 8.28
CA SER A 506 -26.85 21.35 8.50
C SER A 506 -26.39 21.17 9.95
N LEU A 507 -27.22 21.56 10.93
CA LEU A 507 -26.93 21.40 12.36
C LEU A 507 -26.80 19.92 12.73
N PHE A 508 -27.72 19.08 12.23
CA PHE A 508 -27.75 17.65 12.50
C PHE A 508 -26.55 16.90 11.88
N LEU A 509 -26.09 17.29 10.69
CA LEU A 509 -24.85 16.75 10.12
C LEU A 509 -23.62 17.13 10.95
N GLY A 510 -23.55 18.38 11.45
CA GLY A 510 -22.50 18.81 12.38
C GLY A 510 -22.54 18.02 13.69
N ALA A 511 -23.72 17.86 14.28
CA ALA A 511 -23.94 17.06 15.48
C ALA A 511 -23.58 15.58 15.26
N ALA A 512 -23.85 15.03 14.06
CA ALA A 512 -23.51 13.66 13.71
C ALA A 512 -22.00 13.43 13.68
N ALA A 513 -21.24 14.37 13.11
CA ALA A 513 -19.78 14.34 13.15
C ALA A 513 -19.25 14.46 14.60
N ALA A 514 -19.84 15.33 15.41
CA ALA A 514 -19.47 15.49 16.82
C ALA A 514 -19.76 14.22 17.63
N LEU A 515 -20.93 13.60 17.41
CA LEU A 515 -21.33 12.38 18.08
C LEU A 515 -20.43 11.21 17.69
N LEU A 516 -20.11 11.06 16.39
CA LEU A 516 -19.17 10.04 15.95
C LEU A 516 -17.79 10.26 16.59
N LEU A 517 -17.32 11.51 16.68
CA LEU A 517 -16.06 11.82 17.34
C LEU A 517 -16.11 11.45 18.83
N ALA A 518 -17.21 11.76 19.53
CA ALA A 518 -17.43 11.39 20.93
C ALA A 518 -17.53 9.86 21.12
N ALA A 519 -18.19 9.14 20.23
CA ALA A 519 -18.24 7.68 20.25
C ALA A 519 -16.84 7.08 20.01
N GLN A 520 -16.06 7.69 19.11
CA GLN A 520 -14.68 7.31 18.87
C GLN A 520 -13.76 7.65 20.05
N THR A 521 -14.01 8.69 20.85
CA THR A 521 -13.24 8.97 22.08
C THR A 521 -13.60 7.99 23.19
N LEU A 522 -14.88 7.70 23.38
CA LEU A 522 -15.38 6.74 24.37
C LEU A 522 -14.88 5.31 24.11
N ILE A 523 -14.91 4.87 22.84
CA ILE A 523 -14.46 3.55 22.41
C ILE A 523 -13.27 3.72 21.46
N PRO A 524 -12.05 3.88 22.00
CA PRO A 524 -10.86 4.15 21.21
C PRO A 524 -10.53 3.06 20.18
N PRO A 525 -10.00 3.42 18.99
CA PRO A 525 -9.30 2.47 18.14
C PRO A 525 -8.13 1.84 18.92
N VAL A 526 -7.68 0.65 18.49
CA VAL A 526 -6.50 0.00 19.09
C VAL A 526 -5.35 1.00 19.08
N SER A 527 -4.73 1.23 20.25
CA SER A 527 -3.59 2.13 20.35
C SER A 527 -2.44 1.62 19.49
N ASP A 528 -1.62 2.54 18.99
CA ASP A 528 -0.46 2.17 18.18
C ASP A 528 0.49 1.23 18.93
N ASP A 529 0.64 1.39 20.25
CA ASP A 529 1.41 0.49 21.13
C ASP A 529 0.87 -0.93 21.13
N GLN A 530 -0.45 -1.10 21.33
CA GLN A 530 -1.08 -2.41 21.30
C GLN A 530 -0.98 -3.05 19.92
N ARG A 531 -1.07 -2.23 18.86
CA ARG A 531 -0.92 -2.70 17.48
C ARG A 531 0.51 -3.20 17.23
N ARG A 532 1.52 -2.45 17.67
CA ARG A 532 2.94 -2.84 17.59
C ARG A 532 3.20 -4.14 18.33
N MET A 533 2.79 -4.22 19.61
CA MET A 533 2.98 -5.40 20.44
C MET A 533 2.33 -6.64 19.84
N ARG A 534 1.09 -6.53 19.36
CA ARG A 534 0.39 -7.65 18.71
C ARG A 534 1.09 -8.11 17.43
N LEU A 535 1.50 -7.18 16.58
CA LEU A 535 2.24 -7.50 15.37
C LEU A 535 3.59 -8.16 15.67
N LEU A 536 4.22 -7.87 16.80
CA LEU A 536 5.46 -8.52 17.20
C LEU A 536 5.21 -9.91 17.78
N VAL A 537 4.23 -10.06 18.67
CA VAL A 537 3.82 -11.37 19.25
C VAL A 537 3.39 -12.35 18.16
N GLU A 538 2.58 -11.89 17.21
CA GLU A 538 2.17 -12.71 16.07
C GLU A 538 3.39 -13.09 15.18
N ALA A 539 4.50 -12.33 15.21
CA ALA A 539 5.71 -12.62 14.42
C ALA A 539 6.51 -13.73 15.08
N ARG A 540 6.67 -13.60 16.39
CA ARG A 540 7.29 -14.61 17.24
C ARG A 540 6.55 -15.93 17.17
N ASN A 541 5.21 -15.89 17.25
CA ASN A 541 4.37 -17.07 17.17
C ASN A 541 4.44 -17.72 15.79
N GLU A 542 4.40 -16.94 14.69
CA GLU A 542 4.50 -17.49 13.34
C GLU A 542 5.90 -18.06 13.03
N LEU A 543 6.93 -17.54 13.67
CA LEU A 543 8.28 -18.12 13.61
C LEU A 543 8.37 -19.42 14.42
N ARG A 544 7.50 -19.63 15.42
CA ARG A 544 7.46 -20.81 16.29
C ARG A 544 6.55 -21.91 15.74
N ASP A 545 5.35 -21.55 15.34
CA ASP A 545 4.38 -22.42 14.69
C ASP A 545 4.79 -22.57 13.23
N ARG A 546 5.42 -23.70 12.90
CA ARG A 546 5.68 -24.10 11.51
C ARG A 546 4.41 -23.90 10.69
N VAL A 547 4.42 -23.02 9.70
CA VAL A 547 3.43 -23.09 8.63
C VAL A 547 4.15 -22.76 7.32
N HIS A 548 4.68 -23.79 6.66
CA HIS A 548 4.60 -23.83 5.21
C HIS A 548 3.12 -23.67 4.87
N ARG A 549 2.69 -22.45 4.58
CA ARG A 549 1.38 -22.25 3.97
C ARG A 549 1.49 -22.89 2.60
N ASN A 550 0.89 -24.06 2.45
CA ASN A 550 0.88 -24.83 1.20
C ASN A 550 0.60 -23.89 0.01
N GLY A 551 1.61 -23.71 -0.86
CA GLY A 551 1.49 -22.99 -2.12
C GLY A 551 2.00 -21.54 -2.18
N GLU A 552 2.55 -20.97 -1.09
CA GLU A 552 3.22 -19.65 -1.13
C GLU A 552 4.72 -19.82 -1.41
N SER A 553 5.29 -19.05 -2.35
CA SER A 553 6.74 -19.08 -2.60
C SER A 553 7.52 -18.38 -1.48
N PRO A 554 8.82 -18.68 -1.28
CA PRO A 554 9.66 -17.97 -0.32
C PRO A 554 9.62 -16.46 -0.52
N GLU A 555 9.67 -15.97 -1.76
CA GLU A 555 9.63 -14.56 -2.08
C GLU A 555 8.29 -13.89 -1.74
N GLU A 556 7.17 -14.60 -1.98
CA GLU A 556 5.84 -14.11 -1.62
C GLU A 556 5.68 -14.00 -0.10
N ALA A 557 6.16 -15.00 0.64
CA ALA A 557 6.14 -14.98 2.10
C ALA A 557 7.05 -13.88 2.69
N THR A 558 8.23 -13.64 2.10
CA THR A 558 9.08 -12.51 2.49
C THR A 558 8.41 -11.17 2.20
N PHE A 559 7.69 -11.05 1.08
CA PHE A 559 6.91 -9.84 0.78
C PHE A 559 5.78 -9.64 1.81
N ARG A 560 5.08 -10.71 2.21
CA ARG A 560 4.07 -10.68 3.27
C ARG A 560 4.65 -10.20 4.60
N ASP A 561 5.82 -10.70 5.00
CA ASP A 561 6.46 -10.28 6.25
C ASP A 561 6.98 -8.83 6.17
N ALA A 562 7.45 -8.39 5.01
CA ALA A 562 7.74 -6.97 4.78
C ALA A 562 6.49 -6.09 4.90
N SER A 563 5.35 -6.57 4.39
CA SER A 563 4.05 -5.93 4.56
C SER A 563 3.66 -5.78 6.04
N ARG A 564 3.99 -6.78 6.88
CA ARG A 564 3.79 -6.74 8.33
C ARG A 564 4.67 -5.67 8.99
N ILE A 565 5.95 -5.59 8.60
CA ILE A 565 6.87 -4.54 9.06
C ILE A 565 6.33 -3.16 8.68
N GLY A 566 5.81 -2.99 7.47
CA GLY A 566 5.14 -1.73 7.06
C GLY A 566 3.98 -1.35 7.98
N GLN A 567 3.16 -2.31 8.41
CA GLN A 567 2.08 -2.06 9.38
C GLN A 567 2.59 -1.72 10.78
N PHE A 568 3.72 -2.30 11.20
CA PHE A 568 4.39 -2.01 12.46
C PHE A 568 4.99 -0.60 12.48
N LEU A 569 5.66 -0.20 11.39
CA LEU A 569 6.21 1.15 11.22
C LEU A 569 5.12 2.22 11.18
N ALA A 570 4.00 1.93 10.51
CA ALA A 570 2.83 2.82 10.48
C ALA A 570 2.21 3.06 11.87
N ALA A 571 2.45 2.17 12.83
CA ALA A 571 2.05 2.30 14.23
C ALA A 571 3.17 2.91 15.11
N GLY A 572 4.08 3.70 14.52
CA GLY A 572 5.18 4.34 15.26
C GLY A 572 6.34 3.40 15.60
N GLY A 573 6.41 2.20 14.99
CA GLY A 573 7.42 1.18 15.30
C GLY A 573 8.87 1.64 15.11
N ALA A 574 9.12 2.65 14.28
CA ALA A 574 10.45 3.21 14.06
C ALA A 574 11.05 3.90 15.30
N GLN A 575 10.22 4.35 16.24
CA GLN A 575 10.66 5.05 17.46
C GLN A 575 11.14 4.08 18.54
N ASP A 576 10.73 2.81 18.47
CA ASP A 576 11.11 1.77 19.41
C ASP A 576 12.21 0.90 18.80
N SER A 577 13.46 1.32 18.99
CA SER A 577 14.63 0.64 18.42
C SER A 577 14.73 -0.84 18.84
N ARG A 578 14.27 -1.18 20.06
CA ARG A 578 14.33 -2.56 20.58
C ARG A 578 13.29 -3.43 19.88
N ALA A 579 12.03 -3.00 19.88
CA ALA A 579 10.97 -3.74 19.20
C ALA A 579 11.19 -3.81 17.69
N LEU A 580 11.76 -2.76 17.07
CA LEU A 580 12.17 -2.79 15.68
C LEU A 580 13.29 -3.81 15.42
N ALA A 581 14.32 -3.86 16.27
CA ALA A 581 15.39 -4.84 16.15
C ALA A 581 14.87 -6.27 16.25
N GLU A 582 13.96 -6.54 17.20
CA GLU A 582 13.34 -7.86 17.37
C GLU A 582 12.41 -8.22 16.20
N MET A 583 11.64 -7.27 15.68
CA MET A 583 10.80 -7.48 14.50
C MET A 583 11.65 -7.82 13.27
N LEU A 584 12.77 -7.11 13.09
CA LEU A 584 13.73 -7.37 12.01
C LEU A 584 14.46 -8.71 12.22
N SER A 585 14.76 -9.11 13.44
CA SER A 585 15.38 -10.41 13.71
C SER A 585 14.41 -11.56 13.41
N CYS A 586 13.11 -11.41 13.72
CA CYS A 586 12.08 -12.38 13.33
C CYS A 586 11.96 -12.49 11.80
N PHE A 587 12.00 -11.35 11.11
CA PHE A 587 11.97 -11.29 9.65
C PHE A 587 13.19 -11.97 9.01
N ASP A 588 14.39 -11.66 9.49
CA ASP A 588 15.64 -12.22 8.98
C ASP A 588 15.68 -13.74 9.17
N GLN A 589 15.29 -14.23 10.36
CA GLN A 589 15.17 -15.67 10.63
C GLN A 589 14.15 -16.34 9.72
N ALA A 590 12.92 -15.82 9.63
CA ALA A 590 11.87 -16.40 8.79
C ALA A 590 12.30 -16.50 7.31
N ALA A 591 12.97 -15.47 6.80
CA ALA A 591 13.40 -15.43 5.41
C ALA A 591 14.57 -16.38 5.14
N MET A 592 15.53 -16.51 6.08
CA MET A 592 16.63 -17.48 5.96
C MET A 592 16.17 -18.92 6.07
N LEU A 593 15.27 -19.24 7.00
CA LEU A 593 14.68 -20.57 7.13
C LEU A 593 14.00 -21.01 5.83
N ARG A 594 13.25 -20.12 5.17
CA ARG A 594 12.61 -20.40 3.87
C ARG A 594 13.61 -20.54 2.73
N LEU A 595 14.65 -19.70 2.70
CA LEU A 595 15.69 -19.80 1.68
C LEU A 595 16.44 -21.12 1.79
N CYS A 596 16.79 -21.52 3.01
CA CYS A 596 17.45 -22.79 3.29
C CYS A 596 16.58 -23.97 2.89
N ASP A 597 15.30 -23.97 3.28
CA ASP A 597 14.36 -25.03 2.89
C ASP A 597 14.15 -25.10 1.36
N ALA A 598 14.08 -23.95 0.69
CA ALA A 598 13.99 -23.87 -0.77
C ALA A 598 15.23 -24.41 -1.50
N MET A 599 16.41 -24.39 -0.86
CA MET A 599 17.61 -25.02 -1.41
C MET A 599 17.70 -26.50 -1.07
N LEU A 600 17.33 -26.90 0.16
CA LEU A 600 17.24 -28.30 0.55
C LEU A 600 16.20 -29.08 -0.29
N THR A 601 15.13 -28.43 -0.75
CA THR A 601 14.15 -29.03 -1.68
C THR A 601 14.70 -29.22 -3.09
N ARG A 602 15.58 -28.34 -3.59
CA ARG A 602 16.27 -28.55 -4.87
C ARG A 602 17.27 -29.71 -4.84
N PHE A 603 17.70 -30.10 -3.64
CA PHE A 603 18.68 -31.16 -3.38
C PHE A 603 18.06 -32.57 -3.14
N ALA A 604 16.72 -32.73 -3.06
CA ALA A 604 15.93 -33.95 -2.71
C ALA A 604 16.57 -35.34 -3.01
N ASP A 605 16.45 -36.46 -2.25
CA ASP A 605 15.78 -36.90 -1.01
C ASP A 605 16.78 -37.76 -0.20
N GLY A 606 17.81 -37.13 0.37
CA GLY A 606 18.77 -37.82 1.24
C GLY A 606 18.35 -37.80 2.72
N PRO A 607 18.71 -38.80 3.55
CA PRO A 607 18.47 -38.77 4.99
C PRO A 607 19.09 -37.54 5.68
N LEU A 608 20.13 -36.94 5.07
CA LEU A 608 20.75 -35.69 5.53
C LEU A 608 19.87 -34.46 5.33
N ALA A 609 19.12 -34.38 4.21
CA ALA A 609 18.18 -33.28 3.98
C ALA A 609 16.99 -33.34 4.96
N GLY A 610 16.52 -34.56 5.27
CA GLY A 610 15.52 -34.80 6.32
C GLY A 610 16.00 -34.36 7.70
N ARG A 611 17.22 -34.76 8.10
CA ARG A 611 17.83 -34.35 9.37
C ARG A 611 18.14 -32.86 9.45
N ALA A 612 18.56 -32.23 8.36
CA ALA A 612 18.75 -30.78 8.31
C ALA A 612 17.43 -30.05 8.52
N ARG A 613 16.35 -30.52 7.89
CA ARG A 613 15.00 -29.98 8.11
C ARG A 613 14.52 -30.17 9.55
N GLU A 614 14.77 -31.32 10.16
CA GLU A 614 14.44 -31.59 11.58
C GLU A 614 15.22 -30.66 12.53
N ALA A 615 16.53 -30.53 12.34
CA ALA A 615 17.39 -29.65 13.14
C ALA A 615 17.01 -28.16 13.03
N ILE A 616 16.69 -27.71 11.81
CA ILE A 616 16.18 -26.37 11.55
C ILE A 616 14.86 -26.12 12.28
N VAL A 617 14.00 -27.13 12.38
CA VAL A 617 12.76 -27.00 13.17
C VAL A 617 13.09 -26.88 14.65
N GLU A 618 13.91 -27.78 15.18
CA GLU A 618 14.22 -27.82 16.61
C GLU A 618 15.00 -26.57 17.06
N ARG A 619 15.35 -25.70 16.10
CA ARG A 619 16.20 -24.51 16.27
C ARG A 619 17.52 -24.85 16.93
N ASP A 620 17.98 -26.06 16.70
CA ASP A 620 19.32 -26.44 17.07
C ASP A 620 20.28 -25.72 16.13
N THR A 621 21.17 -24.90 16.68
CA THR A 621 22.19 -24.20 15.90
C THR A 621 23.39 -25.10 15.62
N VAL A 622 23.56 -26.18 16.39
CA VAL A 622 24.72 -27.07 16.35
C VAL A 622 24.57 -28.12 15.25
N THR A 623 23.40 -28.76 15.12
CA THR A 623 23.18 -29.81 14.11
C THR A 623 23.24 -29.31 12.65
N PRO A 624 22.68 -28.14 12.27
CA PRO A 624 22.81 -27.61 10.90
C PRO A 624 24.27 -27.29 10.53
N GLN A 625 25.07 -26.81 11.48
CA GLN A 625 26.50 -26.58 11.29
C GLN A 625 27.25 -27.91 11.08
N ALA A 626 26.97 -28.92 11.91
CA ALA A 626 27.55 -30.26 11.75
C ALA A 626 27.16 -30.94 10.43
N ILE A 627 25.94 -30.70 9.92
CA ILE A 627 25.51 -31.20 8.61
C ILE A 627 26.20 -30.42 7.48
N ALA A 628 26.36 -29.10 7.60
CA ALA A 628 27.10 -28.30 6.63
C ALA A 628 28.57 -28.74 6.53
N ASP A 629 29.22 -29.03 7.66
CA ASP A 629 30.60 -29.53 7.68
C ASP A 629 30.71 -30.90 7.01
N ARG A 630 29.75 -31.81 7.24
CA ARG A 630 29.70 -33.11 6.55
C ARG A 630 29.45 -32.99 5.05
N LEU A 631 28.63 -32.03 4.63
CA LEU A 631 28.41 -31.76 3.20
C LEU A 631 29.69 -31.24 2.54
N ARG A 632 30.44 -30.38 3.23
CA ARG A 632 31.75 -29.89 2.78
C ARG A 632 32.81 -30.99 2.68
N GLU A 633 32.82 -31.92 3.62
CA GLU A 633 33.73 -33.07 3.58
C GLU A 633 33.37 -34.07 2.48
N ALA A 634 32.08 -34.21 2.17
CA ALA A 634 31.58 -35.10 1.12
C ALA A 634 31.77 -34.53 -0.29
N THR A 635 31.84 -33.21 -0.45
CA THR A 635 32.06 -32.57 -1.76
C THR A 635 33.45 -32.89 -2.32
N SER A 636 33.50 -33.81 -3.28
CA SER A 636 34.52 -33.71 -4.33
C SER A 636 34.25 -32.43 -5.12
N GLN A 637 35.31 -31.76 -5.60
CA GLN A 637 35.38 -30.38 -6.08
C GLN A 637 34.46 -29.95 -7.27
N LYS A 638 33.35 -30.64 -7.55
CA LYS A 638 32.52 -30.48 -8.76
C LYS A 638 31.04 -30.10 -8.56
N ASP A 639 30.43 -30.30 -7.40
CA ASP A 639 28.99 -30.05 -7.25
C ASP A 639 28.70 -28.71 -6.55
N ALA A 640 28.60 -27.64 -7.35
CA ALA A 640 28.35 -26.27 -6.91
C ALA A 640 27.07 -26.11 -6.05
N ILE A 641 26.10 -27.01 -6.21
CA ILE A 641 24.82 -27.00 -5.47
C ILE A 641 25.01 -27.41 -4.00
N GLU A 642 25.91 -28.35 -3.72
CA GLU A 642 26.16 -28.84 -2.35
C GLU A 642 26.90 -27.79 -1.51
N ALA A 643 27.87 -27.10 -2.13
CA ALA A 643 28.57 -25.98 -1.52
C ALA A 643 27.63 -24.81 -1.20
N GLU A 644 26.69 -24.48 -2.11
CA GLU A 644 25.65 -23.47 -1.87
C GLU A 644 24.70 -23.86 -0.73
N ALA A 645 24.30 -25.14 -0.65
CA ALA A 645 23.46 -25.65 0.42
C ALA A 645 24.15 -25.61 1.78
N ALA A 646 25.43 -26.02 1.87
CA ALA A 646 26.23 -25.98 3.09
C ALA A 646 26.44 -24.53 3.59
N ALA A 647 26.80 -23.61 2.69
CA ALA A 647 26.94 -22.20 3.01
C ALA A 647 25.62 -21.59 3.52
N CYS A 648 24.47 -21.97 2.95
CA CYS A 648 23.20 -21.48 3.45
C CYS A 648 22.81 -22.03 4.81
N LEU A 649 23.12 -23.30 5.10
CA LEU A 649 22.92 -23.88 6.43
C LEU A 649 23.72 -23.11 7.50
N ILE A 650 24.97 -22.74 7.20
CA ILE A 650 25.81 -21.92 8.07
C ILE A 650 25.22 -20.53 8.27
N LEU A 651 24.85 -19.85 7.19
CA LEU A 651 24.21 -18.53 7.25
C LEU A 651 22.92 -18.58 8.09
N THR A 652 22.13 -19.63 7.92
CA THR A 652 20.88 -19.83 8.67
C THR A 652 21.16 -20.04 10.15
N GLY A 653 22.11 -20.93 10.49
CA GLY A 653 22.56 -21.14 11.88
C GLY A 653 23.02 -19.84 12.54
N ASN A 654 23.86 -19.05 11.86
CA ASN A 654 24.33 -17.76 12.36
C ASN A 654 23.18 -16.76 12.58
N THR A 655 22.18 -16.73 11.70
CA THR A 655 21.03 -15.84 11.85
C THR A 655 20.10 -16.24 13.00
N VAL A 656 19.89 -17.53 13.22
CA VAL A 656 19.09 -18.06 14.33
C VAL A 656 19.78 -17.83 15.67
N ASP A 657 21.11 -18.07 15.73
CA ASP A 657 21.91 -17.85 16.94
C ASP A 657 21.88 -16.39 17.40
N ARG A 658 22.08 -15.44 16.46
CA ARG A 658 21.90 -14.00 16.74
C ARG A 658 20.48 -13.67 17.22
N GLY A 659 19.48 -14.32 16.62
CA GLY A 659 18.08 -14.19 17.02
C GLY A 659 17.83 -14.59 18.46
N ASN A 660 18.35 -15.74 18.88
CA ASN A 660 18.23 -16.26 20.25
C ASN A 660 18.92 -15.33 21.27
N GLY A 661 20.10 -14.78 20.92
CA GLY A 661 20.81 -13.80 21.76
C GLY A 661 20.04 -12.49 21.98
N THR A 662 19.18 -12.09 21.04
CA THR A 662 18.28 -10.92 21.23
C THR A 662 17.05 -11.23 22.08
N GLY A 663 16.64 -12.50 22.18
CA GLY A 663 15.47 -12.95 22.95
C GLY A 663 15.74 -13.19 24.43
N SER A 664 16.94 -13.68 24.81
CA SER A 664 17.28 -13.99 26.20
C SER A 664 17.44 -12.76 27.11
N ALA A 665 17.69 -11.58 26.54
CA ALA A 665 17.70 -10.32 27.28
C ALA A 665 16.28 -9.83 27.68
N GLY A 666 15.22 -10.50 27.21
CA GLY A 666 13.82 -10.11 27.41
C GLY A 666 13.03 -10.96 28.42
N GLU A 667 13.59 -12.04 28.98
CA GLU A 667 12.91 -12.88 29.99
C GLU A 667 13.09 -12.39 31.44
N THR A 668 13.74 -11.23 31.64
CA THR A 668 13.88 -10.57 32.94
C THR A 668 13.26 -9.18 32.96
N VAL A 669 11.95 -9.04 32.65
CA VAL A 669 11.10 -7.90 33.08
C VAL A 669 9.66 -8.35 33.26
#